data_AF-C3ZFI9-F1
#
_entry.id   AF-C3ZFI9-F1
#
_cell.length_a   1.000
_cell.length_b   1.000
_cell.length_c   1.000
_cell.angle_alpha   90.00
_cell.angle_beta   90.00
_cell.angle_gamma   90.00
#
_symmetry.space_group_name_H-M   'P 1'
#
loop_
_entity.id
_entity.type
_entity.pdbx_description
1 polymer ?
#
loop_
_entity_poly.entity_id
_entity_poly.type
_entity_poly.pdbx_seq_one_letter_code
_entity_poly.pdbx_strand_id
1 'polypeptide(L)'
;MASPSNHSVNSTSVNCGNIQPTTGNSRPTTANSPPPTRNSPPPTRNSPPPTRNSPPATQNPEDSHSCPAIFLKWVLAFAIMLAVLSGMMYSTLFTFALAKDLRNGTTTIKDGDKVRPKVQADYVALWLILFLPSVFGFIRAVIKEIFSTGQPWPKWPESVILIAVVSAAEVAGQWLFTFNVLTDDYVDVPTVVVLMNVVLIAHFIQQRTKLYKRALFLHFLGLISIGIGVGIQVYLQKIPSDSALLLTTPLSLVLLSFAWSPYIQLVQMKKHESSQQSEHQDNHTSGNSQTAHVRATMVKNLFNMLLLVIVLFVVPPYIDHHLDGISASSGFSSLYLRRTEAMISVLSAFGGYLLGVIACSMCIQLYSFLIPLTLAPIATVFFAVHMDFCPWFGNDLWCRDGARAVVDNTEYIPVLLVVMGQIFYSIYNYVTTASGIHEKEPNMFWFPQHTGVLTGQHMLLNRTKITENLEESSRSAEGQPQSAEGQPQSAECQPQSAEHPLQTEEDLEQKAKDLGGRVMICTTMYRETWDEMSKYLDSIKRVATSDLDKLVGTKPNNRWAGKFEAHVYFDNGLRGDKLTDFSAQLVCLVKDKYPDSVEVTPRRTWYGWKLRWDLSGSLFLPLTIHLKDNQNVKSKKRWSQVMYMESAVDSQRIKESKKRVKYILATDGDVDFDAGSIVAMLLQMLSDREGQVGAVCARTHPVGSGPFVWYQMFDYAIGHWLQKVANHVLGSVLCAPGCFTVYRVEAIKKVLEEYRSDVEEASDFLTKDMGEDRWFTTLLVKAGYKINYCAGAVDSTHCPEEFDEFWKQRRRWIPSTLANQILLLKNWKDVNKNNKHISMPFLIFQAGLLFSTVVSPSTCILILSGGLYYGVGIPPWLSLVFSILFTLVFAVICIRYSQETQLKLAKILCYIFLLAMLVAVVGTVSQMVLSIHSPKTPIGTGPPTTCFCGSEDDIENGTKLQEDMCAFPCPGDSGEFCGGSAKPGQISVYNINECTREARSQQDQDKDKLSYDIVAKLRQFWT
;
A
#
# COMPACT_ATOMS: atom_id res chain seq x y z
N MET A 1 -22.02 20.19 -50.50
CA MET A 1 -22.19 21.63 -50.73
C MET A 1 -23.62 21.88 -51.21
N ALA A 2 -24.46 22.40 -50.32
CA ALA A 2 -25.74 23.03 -50.67
C ALA A 2 -25.82 24.28 -49.76
N SER A 3 -26.02 25.45 -50.36
CA SER A 3 -26.05 26.72 -49.63
C SER A 3 -27.29 26.79 -48.73
N PRO A 4 -27.19 27.11 -47.43
CA PRO A 4 -28.38 27.39 -46.63
C PRO A 4 -28.87 28.80 -46.94
N SER A 5 -30.12 28.90 -47.38
CA SER A 5 -30.89 30.13 -47.56
C SER A 5 -30.95 30.97 -46.27
N ASN A 6 -30.59 32.25 -46.38
CA ASN A 6 -30.79 33.26 -45.33
C ASN A 6 -32.30 33.51 -45.13
N HIS A 7 -32.92 32.85 -44.16
CA HIS A 7 -34.17 33.32 -43.57
C HIS A 7 -33.86 33.96 -42.21
N SER A 8 -34.24 35.23 -42.07
CA SER A 8 -34.18 35.98 -40.82
C SER A 8 -35.08 35.31 -39.78
N VAL A 9 -34.48 34.83 -38.68
CA VAL A 9 -35.21 34.31 -37.52
C VAL A 9 -35.72 35.51 -36.73
N ASN A 10 -37.05 35.69 -36.68
CA ASN A 10 -37.70 36.60 -35.74
C ASN A 10 -37.30 36.20 -34.31
N SER A 11 -36.95 37.19 -33.49
CA SER A 11 -36.51 37.04 -32.11
C SER A 11 -37.45 36.16 -31.29
N THR A 12 -37.07 34.91 -31.04
CA THR A 12 -37.66 34.10 -29.98
C THR A 12 -37.08 34.57 -28.66
N SER A 13 -37.69 35.59 -28.05
CA SER A 13 -37.42 35.93 -26.67
C SER A 13 -37.84 34.75 -25.79
N VAL A 14 -36.86 34.02 -25.26
CA VAL A 14 -37.13 32.99 -24.24
C VAL A 14 -37.65 33.71 -23.00
N ASN A 15 -38.92 33.51 -22.66
CA ASN A 15 -39.52 34.11 -21.47
C ASN A 15 -39.08 33.35 -20.22
N CYS A 16 -38.00 33.82 -19.59
CA CYS A 16 -37.39 33.17 -18.41
C CYS A 16 -38.22 33.33 -17.12
N GLY A 17 -39.30 34.13 -17.11
CA GLY A 17 -40.08 34.40 -15.90
C GLY A 17 -40.91 33.24 -15.35
N ASN A 18 -41.10 32.15 -16.10
CA ASN A 18 -41.97 31.01 -15.74
C ASN A 18 -41.25 29.65 -15.66
N ILE A 19 -39.94 29.58 -15.84
CA ILE A 19 -39.19 28.30 -15.77
C ILE A 19 -38.80 28.06 -14.30
N GLN A 20 -39.54 27.20 -13.59
CA GLN A 20 -39.15 26.79 -12.24
C GLN A 20 -37.89 25.89 -12.31
N PRO A 21 -36.93 26.02 -11.37
CA PRO A 21 -35.81 25.10 -11.28
C PRO A 21 -36.34 23.68 -11.10
N THR A 22 -36.01 22.78 -12.02
CA THR A 22 -36.32 21.36 -11.82
C THR A 22 -35.41 20.83 -10.71
N THR A 23 -35.94 20.75 -9.49
CA THR A 23 -35.30 20.02 -8.40
C THR A 23 -35.34 18.53 -8.72
N GLY A 24 -34.26 17.81 -8.39
CA GLY A 24 -33.90 16.47 -8.90
C GLY A 24 -34.86 15.31 -8.57
N ASN A 25 -36.15 15.52 -8.37
CA ASN A 25 -37.14 14.48 -8.13
C ASN A 25 -38.40 14.67 -8.98
N SER A 26 -38.34 14.32 -10.26
CA SER A 26 -39.54 14.11 -11.08
C SER A 26 -39.60 12.68 -11.60
N ARG A 27 -40.38 11.84 -10.88
CA ARG A 27 -40.92 10.59 -11.43
C ARG A 27 -41.90 10.91 -12.56
N PRO A 28 -42.05 10.04 -13.57
CA PRO A 28 -43.11 10.18 -14.56
C PRO A 28 -44.48 10.02 -13.89
N THR A 29 -45.34 11.02 -14.02
CA THR A 29 -46.71 11.01 -13.50
C THR A 29 -47.61 10.16 -14.40
N THR A 30 -48.03 8.99 -13.91
CA THR A 30 -49.26 8.34 -14.34
C THR A 30 -50.43 8.84 -13.48
N ALA A 31 -51.52 9.19 -14.15
CA ALA A 31 -52.72 9.77 -13.57
C ALA A 31 -53.46 8.85 -12.58
N ASN A 32 -54.27 9.50 -11.72
CA ASN A 32 -55.34 9.00 -10.83
C ASN A 32 -54.95 8.61 -9.39
N SER A 33 -55.27 9.50 -8.42
CA SER A 33 -55.91 9.18 -7.12
C SER A 33 -56.06 10.44 -6.21
N PRO A 34 -57.04 10.48 -5.29
CA PRO A 34 -57.61 11.71 -4.69
C PRO A 34 -56.89 12.18 -3.40
N PRO A 35 -57.21 13.37 -2.84
CA PRO A 35 -56.30 14.08 -1.93
C PRO A 35 -56.48 13.65 -0.46
N PRO A 36 -55.41 13.64 0.36
CA PRO A 36 -55.55 13.65 1.80
C PRO A 36 -55.23 15.01 2.43
N THR A 37 -55.90 15.18 3.56
CA THR A 37 -56.09 16.31 4.47
C THR A 37 -54.84 16.87 5.16
N ARG A 38 -54.90 18.19 5.40
CA ARG A 38 -54.17 19.03 6.38
C ARG A 38 -54.00 18.34 7.76
N ASN A 39 -52.80 18.41 8.35
CA ASN A 39 -52.57 18.79 9.76
C ASN A 39 -51.07 18.89 10.15
N SER A 40 -50.77 19.95 10.94
CA SER A 40 -49.66 20.21 11.89
C SER A 40 -48.24 20.60 11.37
N PRO A 41 -47.36 21.23 12.21
CA PRO A 41 -47.28 22.68 12.51
C PRO A 41 -45.88 23.31 12.21
N PRO A 42 -45.67 24.65 12.30
CA PRO A 42 -44.44 25.31 11.85
C PRO A 42 -43.31 25.27 12.90
N PRO A 43 -42.02 25.26 12.49
CA PRO A 43 -40.91 25.32 13.43
C PRO A 43 -40.62 26.75 13.90
N THR A 44 -40.36 26.86 15.20
CA THR A 44 -40.11 28.07 15.97
C THR A 44 -38.77 28.73 15.65
N ARG A 45 -38.82 30.06 15.54
CA ARG A 45 -37.73 31.02 15.39
C ARG A 45 -37.16 31.33 16.77
N ASN A 46 -35.85 31.17 17.02
CA ASN A 46 -35.10 31.86 18.09
C ASN A 46 -33.58 31.59 18.00
N SER A 47 -32.82 32.53 17.45
CA SER A 47 -31.42 32.78 17.82
C SER A 47 -31.02 34.20 17.42
N PRO A 48 -30.29 34.97 18.25
CA PRO A 48 -30.02 36.40 18.02
C PRO A 48 -28.88 36.62 17.01
N PRO A 49 -28.76 37.81 16.39
CA PRO A 49 -27.70 38.11 15.43
C PRO A 49 -26.38 38.42 16.16
N PRO A 50 -25.21 37.97 15.68
CA PRO A 50 -23.94 38.38 16.25
C PRO A 50 -23.53 39.76 15.72
N THR A 51 -23.03 40.55 16.66
CA THR A 51 -22.57 41.93 16.52
C THR A 51 -21.30 42.07 15.69
N ARG A 52 -21.28 43.12 14.88
CA ARG A 52 -20.17 43.64 14.07
C ARG A 52 -19.15 44.30 15.01
N ASN A 53 -17.91 43.79 15.07
CA ASN A 53 -16.63 44.52 15.28
C ASN A 53 -15.53 43.59 15.81
N SER A 54 -14.65 43.11 14.92
CA SER A 54 -13.29 42.67 15.25
C SER A 54 -12.42 42.77 13.98
N PRO A 55 -11.17 43.29 14.05
CA PRO A 55 -10.31 43.46 12.88
C PRO A 55 -9.75 42.11 12.37
N PRO A 56 -9.39 41.99 11.08
CA PRO A 56 -9.11 40.71 10.46
C PRO A 56 -7.76 40.16 10.89
N ALA A 57 -7.77 39.01 11.57
CA ALA A 57 -6.59 38.17 11.74
C ALA A 57 -6.32 37.45 10.40
N THR A 58 -5.16 37.73 9.80
CA THR A 58 -4.59 36.96 8.70
C THR A 58 -4.26 35.55 9.19
N GLN A 59 -5.13 34.58 8.93
CA GLN A 59 -4.82 33.16 9.07
C GLN A 59 -4.33 32.63 7.71
N ASN A 60 -3.10 32.14 7.70
CA ASN A 60 -2.55 31.30 6.64
C ASN A 60 -3.42 30.04 6.49
N PRO A 61 -3.74 29.59 5.26
CA PRO A 61 -4.48 28.36 5.05
C PRO A 61 -3.52 27.16 5.11
N GLU A 62 -3.16 26.73 6.33
CA GLU A 62 -2.58 25.39 6.54
C GLU A 62 -3.61 24.50 7.25
N ASP A 63 -4.02 23.45 6.53
CA ASP A 63 -4.57 22.18 7.00
C ASP A 63 -5.78 22.17 7.93
N SER A 64 -6.98 22.34 7.35
CA SER A 64 -8.21 21.75 7.91
C SER A 64 -8.26 20.23 7.63
N HIS A 65 -7.33 19.47 8.23
CA HIS A 65 -7.44 18.01 8.22
C HIS A 65 -8.69 17.59 8.99
N SER A 66 -9.66 17.01 8.28
CA SER A 66 -10.84 16.39 8.90
C SER A 66 -10.40 15.41 10.02
N CYS A 67 -11.06 15.49 11.18
CA CYS A 67 -10.81 14.62 12.35
C CYS A 67 -10.65 13.11 12.01
N PRO A 68 -11.39 12.53 11.03
CA PRO A 68 -11.20 11.14 10.59
C PRO A 68 -9.85 10.84 9.95
N ALA A 69 -9.23 11.79 9.25
CA ALA A 69 -7.94 11.59 8.59
C ALA A 69 -6.79 11.52 9.61
N ILE A 70 -6.89 12.31 10.69
CA ILE A 70 -5.95 12.25 11.82
C ILE A 70 -6.13 10.92 12.56
N PHE A 71 -7.39 10.51 12.83
CA PHE A 71 -7.68 9.21 13.44
C PHE A 71 -7.12 8.04 12.64
N LEU A 72 -7.31 8.02 11.31
CA LEU A 72 -6.79 6.96 10.44
C LEU A 72 -5.26 6.91 10.42
N LYS A 73 -4.59 8.07 10.43
CA LYS A 73 -3.12 8.15 10.56
C LYS A 73 -2.63 7.52 11.87
N TRP A 74 -3.30 7.80 13.00
CA TRP A 74 -2.94 7.23 14.29
C TRP A 74 -3.24 5.73 14.39
N VAL A 75 -4.37 5.28 13.84
CA VAL A 75 -4.70 3.84 13.76
C VAL A 75 -3.66 3.09 12.93
N LEU A 76 -3.26 3.64 11.78
CA LEU A 76 -2.23 3.05 10.94
C LEU A 76 -0.86 3.04 11.62
N ALA A 77 -0.45 4.13 12.27
CA ALA A 77 0.81 4.20 13.00
C ALA A 77 0.85 3.18 14.15
N PHE A 78 -0.25 3.02 14.88
CA PHE A 78 -0.39 2.04 15.95
C PHE A 78 -0.35 0.61 15.42
N ALA A 79 -1.03 0.32 14.31
CA ALA A 79 -0.99 -1.00 13.66
C ALA A 79 0.42 -1.37 13.20
N ILE A 80 1.14 -0.44 12.56
CA ILE A 80 2.54 -0.65 12.14
C ILE A 80 3.45 -0.86 13.37
N MET A 81 3.25 -0.08 14.44
CA MET A 81 4.00 -0.23 15.68
C MET A 81 3.86 -1.64 16.27
N LEU A 82 2.63 -2.16 16.39
CA LEU A 82 2.39 -3.52 16.89
C LEU A 82 2.97 -4.59 15.97
N ALA A 83 2.91 -4.39 14.65
CA ALA A 83 3.45 -5.33 13.68
C ALA A 83 4.99 -5.39 13.71
N VAL A 84 5.67 -4.24 13.85
CA VAL A 84 7.13 -4.21 14.04
C VAL A 84 7.54 -4.88 15.36
N LEU A 85 6.82 -4.57 16.45
CA LEU A 85 7.09 -5.15 17.77
C LEU A 85 6.94 -6.68 17.77
N SER A 86 5.84 -7.19 17.22
CA SER A 86 5.60 -8.63 17.11
C SER A 86 6.62 -9.31 16.19
N GLY A 87 6.99 -8.67 15.09
CA GLY A 87 8.02 -9.17 14.17
C GLY A 87 9.37 -9.45 14.87
N MET A 88 9.84 -8.48 15.67
CA MET A 88 11.10 -8.59 16.43
C MET A 88 11.02 -9.61 17.57
N MET A 89 9.87 -9.70 18.24
CA MET A 89 9.67 -10.62 19.36
C MET A 89 9.63 -12.08 18.87
N TYR A 90 8.84 -12.37 17.83
CA TYR A 90 8.73 -13.71 17.28
C TYR A 90 10.04 -14.21 16.67
N SER A 91 10.81 -13.37 15.99
CA SER A 91 12.10 -13.82 15.43
C SER A 91 13.07 -14.25 16.53
N THR A 92 13.12 -13.51 17.64
CA THR A 92 14.01 -13.80 18.77
C THR A 92 13.60 -15.08 19.49
N LEU A 93 12.31 -15.23 19.82
CA LEU A 93 11.79 -16.41 20.54
C LEU A 93 11.97 -17.71 19.76
N PHE A 94 11.62 -17.71 18.46
CA PHE A 94 11.73 -18.93 17.64
C PHE A 94 13.18 -19.31 17.35
N THR A 95 14.07 -18.34 17.20
CA THR A 95 15.51 -18.62 17.05
C THR A 95 16.09 -19.23 18.33
N PHE A 96 15.73 -18.70 19.51
CA PHE A 96 16.15 -19.25 20.80
C PHE A 96 15.61 -20.68 21.02
N ALA A 97 14.34 -20.92 20.69
CA ALA A 97 13.74 -22.25 20.79
C ALA A 97 14.49 -23.28 19.90
N LEU A 98 14.78 -22.94 18.64
CA LEU A 98 15.55 -23.81 17.75
C LEU A 98 16.98 -24.07 18.26
N ALA A 99 17.63 -23.07 18.86
CA ALA A 99 18.97 -23.22 19.43
C ALA A 99 18.98 -24.17 20.64
N LYS A 100 17.99 -24.09 21.53
CA LYS A 100 17.85 -25.00 22.67
C LYS A 100 17.53 -26.43 22.23
N ASP A 101 16.69 -26.58 21.22
CA ASP A 101 16.34 -27.87 20.64
C ASP A 101 17.56 -28.57 20.01
N LEU A 102 18.47 -27.80 19.40
CA LEU A 102 19.71 -28.32 18.82
C LEU A 102 20.63 -28.97 19.88
N ARG A 103 20.75 -28.39 21.09
CA ARG A 103 21.60 -28.92 22.17
C ARG A 103 21.00 -30.15 22.84
N ASN A 104 19.69 -30.14 23.11
CA ASN A 104 19.06 -31.19 23.89
C ASN A 104 19.03 -32.55 23.21
N GLY A 105 19.25 -32.63 21.89
CA GLY A 105 19.35 -33.90 21.15
C GLY A 105 18.07 -34.75 21.13
N THR A 106 17.00 -34.28 21.78
CA THR A 106 15.81 -35.04 22.12
C THR A 106 14.76 -34.89 21.03
N THR A 107 14.84 -35.72 19.99
CA THR A 107 13.74 -36.61 19.56
C THR A 107 14.09 -37.19 18.20
N THR A 108 14.18 -38.50 18.12
CA THR A 108 14.07 -39.18 16.83
C THR A 108 12.58 -39.36 16.53
N ILE A 109 12.13 -38.92 15.35
CA ILE A 109 10.75 -39.17 14.91
C ILE A 109 10.78 -40.46 14.09
N LYS A 110 9.94 -41.43 14.47
CA LYS A 110 9.66 -42.61 13.63
C LYS A 110 8.82 -42.16 12.44
N ASP A 111 9.42 -42.15 11.25
CA ASP A 111 8.75 -41.89 9.99
C ASP A 111 8.73 -43.21 9.19
N GLY A 112 7.63 -43.96 9.31
CA GLY A 112 7.58 -45.36 8.88
C GLY A 112 8.58 -46.24 9.65
N ASP A 113 9.34 -47.08 8.95
CA ASP A 113 10.37 -47.97 9.54
C ASP A 113 11.73 -47.26 9.82
N LYS A 114 11.86 -45.96 9.54
CA LYS A 114 13.15 -45.24 9.66
C LYS A 114 13.11 -44.17 10.75
N VAL A 115 14.10 -44.25 11.64
CA VAL A 115 14.38 -43.31 12.73
C VAL A 115 15.29 -42.22 12.17
N ARG A 116 14.83 -40.96 12.09
CA ARG A 116 15.65 -39.83 11.60
C ARG A 116 15.99 -38.83 12.71
N PRO A 117 17.21 -38.28 12.75
CA PRO A 117 17.64 -37.33 13.78
C PRO A 117 17.12 -35.90 13.51
N LYS A 118 16.36 -35.33 14.46
CA LYS A 118 15.84 -33.95 14.41
C LYS A 118 16.92 -32.87 14.50
N VAL A 119 18.02 -33.19 15.17
CA VAL A 119 19.23 -32.35 15.34
C VAL A 119 19.78 -31.83 14.01
N GLN A 120 19.76 -32.65 12.96
CA GLN A 120 20.25 -32.24 11.64
C GLN A 120 19.34 -31.19 10.98
N ALA A 121 18.03 -31.25 11.22
CA ALA A 121 17.07 -30.26 10.76
C ALA A 121 17.20 -28.93 11.54
N ASP A 122 17.42 -29.01 12.86
CA ASP A 122 17.63 -27.84 13.72
C ASP A 122 18.88 -27.05 13.31
N TYR A 123 19.98 -27.75 12.99
CA TYR A 123 21.22 -27.15 12.50
C TYR A 123 21.01 -26.36 11.19
N VAL A 124 20.35 -26.97 10.19
CA VAL A 124 20.08 -26.32 8.90
C VAL A 124 19.05 -25.19 9.04
N ALA A 125 18.06 -25.32 9.93
CA ALA A 125 17.09 -24.27 10.21
C ALA A 125 17.76 -23.01 10.80
N LEU A 126 18.66 -23.16 11.78
CA LEU A 126 19.43 -22.06 12.34
C LEU A 126 20.39 -21.43 11.32
N TRP A 127 21.02 -22.24 10.47
CA TRP A 127 21.82 -21.72 9.36
C TRP A 127 20.98 -20.91 8.36
N LEU A 128 19.77 -21.36 8.01
CA LEU A 128 18.86 -20.63 7.12
C LEU A 128 18.44 -19.28 7.72
N ILE A 129 18.25 -19.21 9.05
CA ILE A 129 17.99 -17.95 9.76
C ILE A 129 19.14 -16.95 9.54
N LEU A 130 20.40 -17.40 9.54
CA LEU A 130 21.56 -16.55 9.26
C LEU A 130 21.73 -16.22 7.76
N PHE A 131 21.43 -17.17 6.88
CA PHE A 131 21.71 -17.08 5.44
C PHE A 131 20.69 -16.25 4.64
N LEU A 132 19.39 -16.50 4.84
CA LEU A 132 18.32 -15.88 4.04
C LEU A 132 18.29 -14.33 4.11
N PRO A 133 18.59 -13.67 5.24
CA PRO A 133 18.68 -12.20 5.28
C PRO A 133 19.69 -11.62 4.28
N SER A 134 20.84 -12.29 4.10
CA SER A 134 21.86 -11.85 3.13
C SER A 134 21.42 -12.08 1.68
N VAL A 135 20.68 -13.16 1.41
CA VAL A 135 20.05 -13.41 0.10
C VAL A 135 19.05 -12.30 -0.24
N PHE A 136 18.18 -11.94 0.72
CA PHE A 136 17.20 -10.87 0.52
C PHE A 136 17.88 -9.51 0.31
N GLY A 137 18.92 -9.20 1.08
CA GLY A 137 19.73 -7.98 0.92
C GLY A 137 20.38 -7.90 -0.46
N PHE A 138 20.96 -9.00 -0.93
CA PHE A 138 21.59 -9.09 -2.25
C PHE A 138 20.59 -8.90 -3.39
N ILE A 139 19.48 -9.64 -3.40
CA ILE A 139 18.44 -9.55 -4.44
C ILE A 139 17.88 -8.12 -4.50
N ARG A 140 17.61 -7.50 -3.34
CA ARG A 140 17.11 -6.13 -3.26
C ARG A 140 18.11 -5.12 -3.83
N ALA A 141 19.40 -5.27 -3.53
CA ALA A 141 20.45 -4.41 -4.06
C ALA A 141 20.59 -4.56 -5.59
N VAL A 142 20.53 -5.79 -6.12
CA VAL A 142 20.60 -6.08 -7.56
C VAL A 142 19.40 -5.50 -8.31
N ILE A 143 18.18 -5.73 -7.81
CA ILE A 143 16.96 -5.16 -8.39
C ILE A 143 17.09 -3.63 -8.48
N LYS A 144 17.57 -3.00 -7.41
CA LYS A 144 17.74 -1.55 -7.36
C LYS A 144 18.78 -1.04 -8.35
N GLU A 145 19.88 -1.75 -8.54
CA GLU A 145 20.89 -1.44 -9.56
C GLU A 145 20.33 -1.58 -10.98
N ILE A 146 19.53 -2.62 -11.25
CA ILE A 146 18.88 -2.84 -12.57
C ILE A 146 17.94 -1.67 -12.93
N PHE A 147 17.23 -1.13 -11.94
CA PHE A 147 16.27 -0.04 -12.13
C PHE A 147 16.86 1.38 -11.89
N SER A 148 18.13 1.51 -11.47
CA SER A 148 18.77 2.82 -11.25
C SER A 148 20.14 2.89 -11.94
N THR A 149 20.29 3.78 -12.91
CA THR A 149 21.57 4.02 -13.60
C THR A 149 22.45 4.97 -12.79
N GLY A 150 23.64 4.53 -12.35
CA GLY A 150 24.75 5.45 -11.99
C GLY A 150 25.24 5.50 -10.53
N GLN A 151 25.09 4.46 -9.71
CA GLN A 151 25.67 4.44 -8.35
C GLN A 151 27.21 4.26 -8.38
N PRO A 152 28.02 4.95 -7.54
CA PRO A 152 29.47 4.77 -7.52
C PRO A 152 29.89 3.44 -6.88
N TRP A 153 31.04 2.88 -7.28
CA TRP A 153 31.65 1.73 -6.60
C TRP A 153 32.37 2.17 -5.31
N PRO A 154 32.40 1.33 -4.25
CA PRO A 154 33.26 1.55 -3.10
C PRO A 154 34.74 1.60 -3.52
N LYS A 155 35.57 2.33 -2.77
CA LYS A 155 37.00 2.53 -3.08
C LYS A 155 37.73 1.18 -3.17
N TRP A 156 38.32 0.91 -4.32
CA TRP A 156 39.07 -0.32 -4.58
C TRP A 156 40.58 -0.08 -4.42
N PRO A 157 41.36 -0.98 -3.80
CA PRO A 157 40.96 -2.22 -3.14
C PRO A 157 40.59 -2.06 -1.65
N GLU A 158 40.94 -0.94 -1.03
CA GLU A 158 40.90 -0.72 0.43
C GLU A 158 39.51 -0.98 1.05
N SER A 159 38.45 -0.38 0.51
CA SER A 159 37.09 -0.55 1.06
C SER A 159 36.52 -1.93 0.79
N VAL A 160 36.87 -2.57 -0.32
CA VAL A 160 36.41 -3.95 -0.63
C VAL A 160 37.06 -4.98 0.29
N ILE A 161 38.36 -4.85 0.56
CA ILE A 161 39.07 -5.69 1.53
C ILE A 161 38.48 -5.47 2.93
N LEU A 162 38.22 -4.22 3.31
CA LEU A 162 37.57 -3.91 4.59
C LEU A 162 36.15 -4.49 4.66
N ILE A 163 35.37 -4.46 3.58
CA ILE A 163 34.07 -5.14 3.50
C ILE A 163 34.23 -6.64 3.74
N ALA A 164 35.20 -7.29 3.11
CA ALA A 164 35.44 -8.73 3.30
C ALA A 164 35.84 -9.07 4.75
N VAL A 165 36.78 -8.33 5.35
CA VAL A 165 37.24 -8.56 6.74
C VAL A 165 36.10 -8.36 7.74
N VAL A 166 35.33 -7.27 7.60
CA VAL A 166 34.20 -6.98 8.47
C VAL A 166 33.06 -8.00 8.28
N SER A 167 32.84 -8.47 7.05
CA SER A 167 31.88 -9.54 6.76
C SER A 167 32.28 -10.86 7.43
N ALA A 168 33.58 -11.19 7.44
CA ALA A 168 34.10 -12.34 8.17
C ALA A 168 33.89 -12.21 9.68
N ALA A 169 34.15 -11.03 10.27
CA ALA A 169 33.88 -10.76 11.68
C ALA A 169 32.38 -10.85 12.01
N GLU A 170 31.51 -10.30 11.15
CA GLU A 170 30.06 -10.37 11.30
C GLU A 170 29.55 -11.81 11.29
N VAL A 171 29.94 -12.60 10.28
CA VAL A 171 29.52 -14.00 10.13
C VAL A 171 30.05 -14.85 11.29
N ALA A 172 31.32 -14.67 11.68
CA ALA A 172 31.90 -15.39 12.81
C ALA A 172 31.22 -15.03 14.14
N GLY A 173 30.92 -13.75 14.37
CA GLY A 173 30.20 -13.29 15.56
C GLY A 173 28.78 -13.86 15.63
N GLN A 174 28.02 -13.80 14.52
CA GLN A 174 26.67 -14.36 14.45
C GLN A 174 26.67 -15.88 14.62
N TRP A 175 27.64 -16.57 14.02
CA TRP A 175 27.78 -18.02 14.12
C TRP A 175 28.05 -18.46 15.56
N LEU A 176 29.08 -17.88 16.21
CA LEU A 176 29.43 -18.17 17.60
C LEU A 176 28.27 -17.85 18.56
N PHE A 177 27.58 -16.73 18.35
CA PHE A 177 26.43 -16.39 19.18
C PHE A 177 25.30 -17.41 19.02
N THR A 178 24.97 -17.80 17.77
CA THR A 178 23.84 -18.69 17.50
C THR A 178 24.09 -20.13 17.92
N PHE A 179 25.29 -20.67 17.64
CA PHE A 179 25.59 -22.09 17.82
C PHE A 179 26.36 -22.43 19.10
N ASN A 180 26.92 -21.44 19.81
CA ASN A 180 27.63 -21.68 21.06
C ASN A 180 26.97 -20.97 22.25
N VAL A 181 26.47 -19.74 22.08
CA VAL A 181 25.88 -18.96 23.18
C VAL A 181 24.41 -19.31 23.38
N LEU A 182 23.57 -19.23 22.33
CA LEU A 182 22.13 -19.50 22.44
C LEU A 182 21.79 -20.95 22.77
N THR A 183 22.66 -21.87 22.34
CA THR A 183 22.50 -23.30 22.61
C THR A 183 22.74 -23.62 24.08
N ASP A 184 23.47 -22.80 24.85
CA ASP A 184 24.00 -23.20 26.16
C ASP A 184 22.98 -23.23 27.30
N ASP A 185 22.99 -24.26 28.16
CA ASP A 185 22.00 -24.44 29.25
C ASP A 185 22.06 -23.36 30.32
N TYR A 186 23.23 -22.77 30.58
CA TYR A 186 23.38 -21.67 31.54
C TYR A 186 22.81 -20.34 31.01
N VAL A 187 22.45 -20.28 29.73
CA VAL A 187 21.92 -19.09 29.07
C VAL A 187 20.40 -19.20 28.94
N ASP A 188 19.68 -18.50 29.81
CA ASP A 188 18.22 -18.37 29.78
C ASP A 188 17.74 -17.16 28.94
N VAL A 189 16.43 -17.04 28.70
CA VAL A 189 15.87 -15.96 27.86
C VAL A 189 16.23 -14.54 28.38
N PRO A 190 16.09 -14.23 29.68
CA PRO A 190 16.57 -12.97 30.24
C PRO A 190 18.05 -12.69 29.92
N THR A 191 18.92 -13.69 30.06
CA THR A 191 20.35 -13.55 29.76
C THR A 191 20.60 -13.32 28.28
N VAL A 192 19.92 -14.03 27.38
CA VAL A 192 20.00 -13.77 25.93
C VAL A 192 19.67 -12.32 25.64
N VAL A 193 18.58 -11.81 26.20
CA VAL A 193 18.14 -10.43 25.98
C VAL A 193 19.17 -9.43 26.52
N VAL A 194 19.79 -9.69 27.67
CA VAL A 194 20.89 -8.85 28.19
C VAL A 194 22.08 -8.89 27.25
N LEU A 195 22.57 -10.07 26.89
CA LEU A 195 23.73 -10.26 26.02
C LEU A 195 23.53 -9.59 24.65
N MET A 196 22.33 -9.69 24.07
CA MET A 196 21.99 -9.02 22.82
C MET A 196 22.15 -7.49 22.92
N ASN A 197 21.77 -6.89 24.05
CA ASN A 197 21.80 -5.45 24.26
C ASN A 197 23.16 -4.89 24.68
N VAL A 198 24.10 -5.74 25.13
CA VAL A 198 25.49 -5.35 25.43
C VAL A 198 26.18 -4.73 24.20
N VAL A 199 25.84 -5.19 22.98
CA VAL A 199 26.36 -4.64 21.71
C VAL A 199 26.01 -3.16 21.52
N LEU A 200 24.91 -2.67 22.12
CA LEU A 200 24.49 -1.26 22.05
C LEU A 200 25.30 -0.35 23.01
N ILE A 201 25.68 -0.86 24.18
CA ILE A 201 26.35 -0.09 25.25
C ILE A 201 27.74 0.38 24.79
N ALA A 202 28.49 -0.49 24.12
CA ALA A 202 29.82 -0.17 23.58
C ALA A 202 29.78 1.06 22.65
N HIS A 203 28.70 1.20 21.88
CA HIS A 203 28.51 2.30 20.93
C HIS A 203 28.00 3.59 21.57
N PHE A 204 27.25 3.51 22.66
CA PHE A 204 26.84 4.70 23.44
C PHE A 204 28.04 5.42 24.06
N ILE A 205 28.99 4.66 24.64
CA ILE A 205 30.21 5.19 25.26
C ILE A 205 31.11 5.85 24.19
N GLN A 206 31.22 5.24 23.01
CA GLN A 206 31.98 5.76 21.87
C GLN A 206 31.48 7.12 21.39
N GLN A 207 30.16 7.37 21.39
CA GLN A 207 29.56 8.56 20.77
C GLN A 207 29.48 9.80 21.68
N ARG A 208 29.65 9.65 23.01
CA ARG A 208 29.55 10.76 23.98
C ARG A 208 30.82 11.60 24.12
N THR A 209 31.95 11.13 23.60
CA THR A 209 33.23 11.85 23.72
C THR A 209 33.59 12.51 22.39
N LYS A 210 33.75 13.85 22.37
CA LYS A 210 34.19 14.65 21.19
C LYS A 210 35.63 14.33 20.72
N LEU A 211 36.16 13.15 21.03
CA LEU A 211 37.55 12.73 20.79
C LEU A 211 37.64 11.71 19.63
N TYR A 212 37.18 12.13 18.45
CA TYR A 212 37.25 11.36 17.20
C TYR A 212 38.67 10.85 16.86
N LYS A 213 39.73 11.57 17.25
CA LYS A 213 41.13 11.19 16.95
C LYS A 213 41.67 10.00 17.76
N ARG A 214 40.92 9.44 18.73
CA ARG A 214 41.32 8.25 19.50
C ARG A 214 40.27 7.13 19.42
N ALA A 215 39.69 6.92 18.23
CA ALA A 215 38.68 5.88 17.99
C ALA A 215 39.10 4.48 18.49
N LEU A 216 40.39 4.12 18.36
CA LEU A 216 40.93 2.84 18.82
C LEU A 216 40.89 2.67 20.35
N PHE A 217 41.14 3.74 21.12
CA PHE A 217 41.11 3.73 22.58
C PHE A 217 39.67 3.67 23.14
N LEU A 218 38.71 4.28 22.44
CA LEU A 218 37.28 4.20 22.80
C LEU A 218 36.69 2.83 22.45
N HIS A 219 37.14 2.19 21.36
CA HIS A 219 36.85 0.78 21.10
C HIS A 219 37.37 -0.08 22.25
N PHE A 220 38.61 0.13 22.70
CA PHE A 220 39.18 -0.58 23.86
C PHE A 220 38.35 -0.40 25.14
N LEU A 221 37.84 0.80 25.42
CA LEU A 221 36.95 1.06 26.57
C LEU A 221 35.57 0.38 26.45
N GLY A 222 35.00 0.35 25.23
CA GLY A 222 33.78 -0.38 24.92
C GLY A 222 33.96 -1.89 25.14
N LEU A 223 35.08 -2.45 24.67
CA LEU A 223 35.46 -3.85 24.90
C LEU A 223 35.62 -4.17 26.40
N ILE A 224 36.17 -3.23 27.20
CA ILE A 224 36.23 -3.36 28.66
C ILE A 224 34.83 -3.38 29.28
N SER A 225 33.90 -2.54 28.82
CA SER A 225 32.51 -2.55 29.32
C SER A 225 31.76 -3.83 28.98
N ILE A 226 32.02 -4.43 27.82
CA ILE A 226 31.53 -5.76 27.43
C ILE A 226 32.13 -6.81 28.38
N GLY A 227 33.43 -6.75 28.65
CA GLY A 227 34.11 -7.65 29.59
C GLY A 227 33.59 -7.55 31.02
N ILE A 228 33.27 -6.34 31.50
CA ILE A 228 32.65 -6.11 32.82
C ILE A 228 31.21 -6.63 32.84
N GLY A 229 30.41 -6.38 31.80
CA GLY A 229 29.03 -6.86 31.71
C GLY A 229 28.93 -8.39 31.65
N VAL A 230 29.77 -9.02 30.81
CA VAL A 230 29.90 -10.48 30.74
C VAL A 230 30.46 -11.03 32.05
N GLY A 231 31.44 -10.38 32.66
CA GLY A 231 32.03 -10.79 33.95
C GLY A 231 31.03 -10.72 35.12
N ILE A 232 30.17 -9.71 35.15
CA ILE A 232 29.07 -9.61 36.14
C ILE A 232 28.05 -10.72 35.93
N GLN A 233 27.68 -11.04 34.68
CA GLN A 233 26.73 -12.11 34.39
C GLN A 233 27.30 -13.50 34.72
N VAL A 234 28.56 -13.75 34.35
CA VAL A 234 29.30 -14.98 34.70
C VAL A 234 29.37 -15.18 36.22
N TYR A 235 29.61 -14.09 36.96
CA TYR A 235 29.65 -14.11 38.43
C TYR A 235 28.27 -14.39 39.04
N LEU A 236 27.20 -13.85 38.47
CA LEU A 236 25.82 -14.06 38.95
C LEU A 236 25.30 -15.47 38.66
N GLN A 237 25.65 -16.07 37.51
CA GLN A 237 25.13 -17.37 37.07
C GLN A 237 25.98 -18.59 37.49
N LYS A 238 27.06 -18.39 38.26
CA LYS A 238 27.96 -19.46 38.75
C LYS A 238 28.46 -20.40 37.62
N ILE A 239 28.77 -19.83 36.46
CA ILE A 239 29.26 -20.60 35.31
C ILE A 239 30.59 -21.28 35.67
N PRO A 240 30.78 -22.58 35.37
CA PRO A 240 32.04 -23.28 35.64
C PRO A 240 33.23 -22.61 34.93
N SER A 241 34.37 -22.50 35.63
CA SER A 241 35.59 -21.86 35.13
C SER A 241 36.15 -22.47 33.84
N ASP A 242 35.84 -23.76 33.60
CA ASP A 242 36.38 -24.55 32.49
C ASP A 242 35.45 -24.59 31.26
N SER A 243 34.35 -23.82 31.28
CA SER A 243 33.39 -23.78 30.19
C SER A 243 33.91 -22.98 28.98
N ALA A 244 33.75 -23.52 27.78
CA ALA A 244 34.07 -22.82 26.52
C ALA A 244 33.27 -21.50 26.36
N LEU A 245 32.13 -21.39 27.05
CA LEU A 245 31.24 -20.23 27.11
C LEU A 245 31.94 -18.95 27.62
N LEU A 246 32.95 -19.09 28.50
CA LEU A 246 33.72 -17.98 29.05
C LEU A 246 34.55 -17.25 27.99
N LEU A 247 34.92 -17.95 26.90
CA LEU A 247 35.68 -17.40 25.79
C LEU A 247 34.80 -17.03 24.58
N THR A 248 33.83 -17.88 24.23
CA THR A 248 33.01 -17.71 23.02
C THR A 248 32.01 -16.56 23.14
N THR A 249 31.42 -16.36 24.32
CA THR A 249 30.46 -15.27 24.58
C THR A 249 31.07 -13.89 24.39
N PRO A 250 32.18 -13.51 25.07
CA PRO A 250 32.78 -12.20 24.84
C PRO A 250 33.31 -12.08 23.41
N LEU A 251 33.92 -13.13 22.84
CA LEU A 251 34.42 -13.10 21.46
C LEU A 251 33.31 -12.79 20.44
N SER A 252 32.14 -13.43 20.57
CA SER A 252 30.99 -13.19 19.68
C SER A 252 30.50 -11.74 19.74
N LEU A 253 30.33 -11.20 20.95
CA LEU A 253 29.84 -9.82 21.17
C LEU A 253 30.84 -8.77 20.70
N VAL A 254 32.15 -9.03 20.87
CA VAL A 254 33.23 -8.16 20.38
C VAL A 254 33.24 -8.10 18.85
N LEU A 255 33.16 -9.26 18.19
CA LEU A 255 33.13 -9.34 16.73
C LEU A 255 31.91 -8.62 16.13
N LEU A 256 30.73 -8.81 16.73
CA LEU A 256 29.50 -8.12 16.34
C LEU A 256 29.59 -6.61 16.59
N SER A 257 30.13 -6.20 17.75
CA SER A 257 30.30 -4.78 18.08
C SER A 257 31.27 -4.09 17.12
N PHE A 258 32.35 -4.76 16.74
CA PHE A 258 33.27 -4.27 15.71
C PHE A 258 32.58 -4.17 14.34
N ALA A 259 31.88 -5.22 13.92
CA ALA A 259 31.26 -5.27 12.60
C ALA A 259 30.11 -4.26 12.41
N TRP A 260 29.38 -3.94 13.49
CA TRP A 260 28.25 -3.01 13.47
C TRP A 260 28.59 -1.59 13.90
N SER A 261 29.88 -1.25 14.00
CA SER A 261 30.31 0.11 14.34
C SER A 261 29.97 1.10 13.24
N PRO A 262 29.23 2.20 13.52
CA PRO A 262 28.87 3.20 12.52
C PRO A 262 30.10 3.82 11.82
N TYR A 263 31.20 3.98 12.55
CA TYR A 263 32.45 4.51 12.00
C TYR A 263 33.06 3.58 10.94
N ILE A 264 33.08 2.27 11.22
CA ILE A 264 33.63 1.27 10.30
C ILE A 264 32.73 1.16 9.06
N GLN A 265 31.41 1.18 9.26
CA GLN A 265 30.44 1.17 8.17
C GLN A 265 30.59 2.38 7.24
N LEU A 266 30.82 3.59 7.78
CA LEU A 266 31.11 4.78 7.00
C LEU A 266 32.37 4.61 6.12
N VAL A 267 33.46 4.07 6.68
CA VAL A 267 34.72 3.87 5.95
C VAL A 267 34.57 2.86 4.80
N GLN A 268 33.71 1.86 4.96
CA GLN A 268 33.40 0.88 3.90
C GLN A 268 32.69 1.49 2.69
N MET A 269 32.08 2.68 2.84
CA MET A 269 31.28 3.33 1.80
C MET A 269 31.94 4.53 1.13
N LYS A 270 33.21 4.82 1.47
CA LYS A 270 34.00 5.83 0.78
C LYS A 270 34.14 5.47 -0.71
N LYS A 271 33.93 6.47 -1.57
CA LYS A 271 33.99 6.32 -3.04
C LYS A 271 35.42 6.26 -3.57
N HIS A 272 35.57 5.71 -4.77
CA HIS A 272 36.82 5.76 -5.55
C HIS A 272 37.02 7.17 -6.14
N GLU A 273 38.13 7.84 -5.84
CA GLU A 273 38.56 9.05 -6.56
C GLU A 273 39.38 8.62 -7.78
N SER A 274 38.81 8.75 -8.98
CA SER A 274 39.56 8.56 -10.22
C SER A 274 40.33 9.85 -10.56
N SER A 275 41.66 9.75 -10.59
CA SER A 275 42.54 10.83 -11.06
C SER A 275 42.42 11.05 -12.58
N GLN A 276 42.50 12.33 -12.99
CA GLN A 276 42.62 12.91 -14.34
C GLN A 276 41.32 13.15 -15.14
N GLN A 277 40.77 14.38 -15.09
CA GLN A 277 40.98 15.40 -16.14
C GLN A 277 40.34 16.77 -15.79
N SER A 278 41.20 17.79 -15.93
CA SER A 278 40.99 19.23 -16.15
C SER A 278 40.32 20.11 -15.09
N GLU A 279 41.18 20.91 -14.45
CA GLU A 279 40.88 22.23 -13.91
C GLU A 279 40.15 23.09 -14.95
N HIS A 280 38.88 23.40 -14.73
CA HIS A 280 38.33 24.74 -14.82
C HIS A 280 36.88 24.76 -14.35
N GLN A 281 36.57 25.83 -13.61
CA GLN A 281 35.25 26.41 -13.35
C GLN A 281 34.37 25.91 -12.19
N ASP A 282 33.97 26.94 -11.45
CA ASP A 282 32.69 27.17 -10.79
C ASP A 282 32.47 26.58 -9.39
N ASN A 283 32.99 27.34 -8.42
CA ASN A 283 32.34 27.58 -7.14
C ASN A 283 30.90 28.05 -7.36
N HIS A 284 29.94 27.12 -7.40
CA HIS A 284 28.62 27.22 -6.77
C HIS A 284 27.80 25.98 -7.11
N THR A 285 27.94 24.92 -6.31
CA THR A 285 26.88 23.96 -6.00
C THR A 285 27.35 23.11 -4.83
N SER A 286 26.63 23.19 -3.70
CA SER A 286 26.79 22.26 -2.59
C SER A 286 26.32 20.88 -3.05
N GLY A 287 27.26 20.13 -3.63
CA GLY A 287 27.05 18.79 -4.17
C GLY A 287 26.90 17.78 -3.04
N ASN A 288 25.74 17.13 -3.00
CA ASN A 288 25.43 15.99 -2.15
C ASN A 288 26.52 14.91 -2.32
N SER A 289 27.26 14.62 -1.25
CA SER A 289 28.31 13.60 -1.23
C SER A 289 27.72 12.22 -1.58
N GLN A 290 27.87 11.76 -2.83
CA GLN A 290 27.36 10.46 -3.26
C GLN A 290 28.22 9.32 -2.70
N THR A 291 27.71 8.67 -1.66
CA THR A 291 28.22 7.45 -1.02
C THR A 291 27.78 6.19 -1.79
N ALA A 292 28.62 5.15 -1.81
CA ALA A 292 28.43 3.92 -2.62
C ALA A 292 27.45 2.90 -2.00
N HIS A 293 26.30 3.35 -1.46
CA HIS A 293 25.42 2.52 -0.62
C HIS A 293 24.92 1.24 -1.28
N VAL A 294 24.42 1.31 -2.53
CA VAL A 294 23.79 0.16 -3.20
C VAL A 294 24.82 -0.91 -3.56
N ARG A 295 25.92 -0.50 -4.20
CA ARG A 295 26.98 -1.41 -4.65
C ARG A 295 27.79 -1.98 -3.48
N ALA A 296 28.08 -1.20 -2.44
CA ALA A 296 28.73 -1.72 -1.24
C ALA A 296 27.85 -2.75 -0.51
N THR A 297 26.53 -2.55 -0.47
CA THR A 297 25.58 -3.52 0.08
C THR A 297 25.51 -4.80 -0.72
N MET A 298 25.56 -4.71 -2.05
CA MET A 298 25.66 -5.88 -2.93
C MET A 298 26.92 -6.70 -2.62
N VAL A 299 28.08 -6.05 -2.51
CA VAL A 299 29.36 -6.70 -2.22
C VAL A 299 29.36 -7.34 -0.82
N LYS A 300 28.88 -6.62 0.20
CA LYS A 300 28.79 -7.12 1.58
C LYS A 300 27.92 -8.37 1.68
N ASN A 301 26.72 -8.35 1.10
CA ASN A 301 25.81 -9.50 1.14
C ASN A 301 26.37 -10.71 0.36
N LEU A 302 27.08 -10.47 -0.74
CA LEU A 302 27.76 -11.54 -1.46
C LEU A 302 28.83 -12.22 -0.59
N PHE A 303 29.67 -11.44 0.11
CA PHE A 303 30.65 -12.01 1.04
C PHE A 303 30.00 -12.77 2.20
N ASN A 304 28.95 -12.21 2.81
CA ASN A 304 28.22 -12.88 3.89
C ASN A 304 27.63 -14.23 3.43
N MET A 305 27.04 -14.28 2.23
CA MET A 305 26.53 -15.53 1.65
C MET A 305 27.64 -16.56 1.43
N LEU A 306 28.77 -16.15 0.82
CA LEU A 306 29.90 -17.05 0.56
C LEU A 306 30.48 -17.61 1.86
N LEU A 307 30.68 -16.75 2.85
CA LEU A 307 31.21 -17.14 4.16
C LEU A 307 30.25 -18.08 4.90
N LEU A 308 28.94 -17.82 4.90
CA LEU A 308 27.95 -18.69 5.54
C LEU A 308 27.85 -20.07 4.86
N VAL A 309 28.07 -20.16 3.54
CA VAL A 309 28.18 -21.45 2.84
C VAL A 309 29.46 -22.17 3.26
N ILE A 310 30.59 -21.47 3.34
CA ILE A 310 31.86 -22.07 3.80
C ILE A 310 31.71 -22.61 5.23
N VAL A 311 31.18 -21.80 6.14
CA VAL A 311 31.01 -22.15 7.55
C VAL A 311 30.09 -23.37 7.72
N LEU A 312 29.03 -23.49 6.92
CA LEU A 312 28.12 -24.66 6.94
C LEU A 312 28.83 -26.00 6.69
N PHE A 313 29.88 -26.02 5.85
CA PHE A 313 30.57 -27.25 5.45
C PHE A 313 31.94 -27.45 6.10
N VAL A 314 32.61 -26.36 6.51
CA VAL A 314 34.00 -26.37 6.99
C VAL A 314 34.08 -26.27 8.52
N VAL A 315 33.07 -25.67 9.17
CA VAL A 315 33.08 -25.41 10.62
C VAL A 315 31.89 -26.11 11.27
N PRO A 316 32.06 -27.36 11.74
CA PRO A 316 31.06 -27.99 12.59
C PRO A 316 30.85 -27.14 13.86
N PRO A 317 29.61 -27.05 14.37
CA PRO A 317 29.36 -26.40 15.65
C PRO A 317 30.02 -27.23 16.76
N TYR A 318 30.84 -26.60 17.60
CA TYR A 318 31.55 -27.24 18.72
C TYR A 318 30.60 -27.39 19.91
N ILE A 319 29.57 -28.23 19.78
CA ILE A 319 28.53 -28.46 20.80
C ILE A 319 28.83 -29.79 21.50
N ASP A 320 29.81 -29.78 22.41
CA ASP A 320 30.22 -30.91 23.27
C ASP A 320 30.55 -32.23 22.51
N HIS A 321 31.19 -33.20 23.15
CA HIS A 321 31.61 -34.46 22.51
C HIS A 321 30.44 -35.38 22.07
N HIS A 322 29.18 -34.95 22.23
CA HIS A 322 27.98 -35.75 21.98
C HIS A 322 27.37 -35.60 20.58
N LEU A 323 27.89 -34.73 19.71
CA LEU A 323 27.32 -34.41 18.40
C LEU A 323 28.27 -34.63 17.20
N ASP A 324 29.22 -35.56 17.31
CA ASP A 324 30.06 -35.99 16.20
C ASP A 324 29.20 -36.64 15.07
N GLY A 325 29.12 -35.99 13.89
CA GLY A 325 28.47 -36.55 12.70
C GLY A 325 27.32 -35.76 12.07
N ILE A 326 27.13 -34.48 12.39
CA ILE A 326 26.13 -33.63 11.73
C ILE A 326 26.48 -33.44 10.25
N SER A 327 25.61 -33.89 9.35
CA SER A 327 25.75 -33.69 7.90
C SER A 327 24.71 -32.69 7.39
N ALA A 328 25.18 -31.57 6.82
CA ALA A 328 24.32 -30.53 6.23
C ALA A 328 23.39 -31.11 5.16
N SER A 329 23.88 -32.04 4.33
CA SER A 329 23.08 -32.72 3.29
C SER A 329 21.87 -33.48 3.87
N SER A 330 22.08 -34.14 5.00
CA SER A 330 21.03 -34.89 5.70
C SER A 330 20.04 -33.92 6.37
N GLY A 331 20.55 -32.82 6.94
CA GLY A 331 19.75 -31.74 7.50
C GLY A 331 18.79 -31.09 6.51
N PHE A 332 19.23 -30.80 5.28
CA PHE A 332 18.34 -30.29 4.22
C PHE A 332 17.23 -31.29 3.88
N SER A 333 17.51 -32.59 3.91
CA SER A 333 16.51 -33.63 3.65
C SER A 333 15.46 -33.74 4.77
N SER A 334 15.82 -33.39 6.01
CA SER A 334 14.96 -33.39 7.19
C SER A 334 14.34 -32.03 7.52
N LEU A 335 14.63 -30.98 6.74
CA LEU A 335 14.20 -29.60 7.03
C LEU A 335 12.67 -29.44 7.13
N TYR A 336 11.90 -30.30 6.46
CA TYR A 336 10.43 -30.29 6.53
C TYR A 336 9.89 -30.43 7.97
N LEU A 337 10.67 -31.03 8.88
CA LEU A 337 10.34 -31.19 10.30
C LEU A 337 10.35 -29.86 11.07
N ARG A 338 11.12 -28.87 10.61
CA ARG A 338 11.31 -27.55 11.26
C ARG A 338 10.95 -26.36 10.38
N ARG A 339 10.21 -26.63 9.30
CA ARG A 339 9.87 -25.62 8.28
C ARG A 339 9.08 -24.45 8.89
N THR A 340 8.19 -24.73 9.83
CA THR A 340 7.27 -23.73 10.37
C THR A 340 8.02 -22.75 11.27
N GLU A 341 8.86 -23.27 12.15
CA GLU A 341 9.67 -22.50 13.10
C GLU A 341 10.70 -21.64 12.38
N ALA A 342 11.41 -22.22 11.39
CA ALA A 342 12.36 -21.49 10.56
C ALA A 342 11.68 -20.38 9.74
N MET A 343 10.51 -20.67 9.13
CA MET A 343 9.76 -19.67 8.36
C MET A 343 9.21 -18.55 9.24
N ILE A 344 8.68 -18.86 10.43
CA ILE A 344 8.19 -17.83 11.36
C ILE A 344 9.32 -16.89 11.74
N SER A 345 10.49 -17.42 12.13
CA SER A 345 11.64 -16.59 12.51
C SER A 345 12.12 -15.68 11.37
N VAL A 346 12.31 -16.23 10.17
CA VAL A 346 12.81 -15.47 9.01
C VAL A 346 11.81 -14.44 8.52
N LEU A 347 10.53 -14.81 8.36
CA LEU A 347 9.51 -13.92 7.84
C LEU A 347 9.13 -12.82 8.83
N SER A 348 9.15 -13.10 10.15
CA SER A 348 8.87 -12.08 11.17
C SER A 348 10.01 -11.07 11.27
N ALA A 349 11.27 -11.51 11.17
CA ALA A 349 12.44 -10.63 11.11
C ALA A 349 12.40 -9.73 9.86
N PHE A 350 12.16 -10.32 8.69
CA PHE A 350 12.06 -9.59 7.42
C PHE A 350 10.87 -8.61 7.41
N GLY A 351 9.70 -9.05 7.86
CA GLY A 351 8.49 -8.22 7.95
C GLY A 351 8.67 -7.05 8.91
N GLY A 352 9.24 -7.29 10.09
CA GLY A 352 9.56 -6.25 11.06
C GLY A 352 10.58 -5.23 10.52
N TYR A 353 11.61 -5.69 9.79
CA TYR A 353 12.54 -4.80 9.08
C TYR A 353 11.83 -3.94 8.03
N LEU A 354 11.04 -4.55 7.13
CA LEU A 354 10.36 -3.84 6.05
C LEU A 354 9.38 -2.78 6.59
N LEU A 355 8.57 -3.15 7.59
CA LEU A 355 7.64 -2.24 8.24
C LEU A 355 8.37 -1.12 9.00
N GLY A 356 9.53 -1.41 9.59
CA GLY A 356 10.41 -0.41 10.18
C GLY A 356 10.93 0.60 9.15
N VAL A 357 11.38 0.13 7.98
CA VAL A 357 11.79 1.00 6.86
C VAL A 357 10.63 1.86 6.39
N ILE A 358 9.42 1.28 6.26
CA ILE A 358 8.20 2.00 5.87
C ILE A 358 7.87 3.08 6.90
N ALA A 359 7.92 2.75 8.20
CA ALA A 359 7.69 3.69 9.28
C ALA A 359 8.64 4.90 9.21
N CYS A 360 9.93 4.67 8.91
CA CYS A 360 10.89 5.74 8.68
C CYS A 360 10.57 6.55 7.42
N SER A 361 10.22 5.89 6.31
CA SER A 361 9.87 6.57 5.06
C SER A 361 8.60 7.44 5.17
N MET A 362 7.68 7.07 6.07
CA MET A 362 6.43 7.78 6.36
C MET A 362 6.57 8.86 7.44
N CYS A 363 7.78 9.13 7.93
CA CYS A 363 8.07 10.10 8.99
C CYS A 363 7.35 9.80 10.33
N ILE A 364 6.99 8.54 10.59
CA ILE A 364 6.40 8.07 11.87
C ILE A 364 7.40 7.25 12.70
N GLN A 365 8.70 7.42 12.45
CA GLN A 365 9.78 6.65 13.06
C GLN A 365 9.84 6.69 14.58
N LEU A 366 9.36 7.74 15.24
CA LEU A 366 9.26 7.77 16.70
C LEU A 366 8.35 6.64 17.18
N TYR A 367 7.14 6.59 16.62
CA TYR A 367 6.08 5.72 17.10
C TYR A 367 6.21 4.30 16.57
N SER A 368 6.53 4.13 15.29
CA SER A 368 6.42 2.82 14.62
C SER A 368 7.77 2.17 14.28
N PHE A 369 8.89 2.81 14.63
CA PHE A 369 10.23 2.22 14.50
C PHE A 369 10.96 2.20 15.86
N LEU A 370 11.16 3.36 16.49
CA LEU A 370 11.97 3.46 17.70
C LEU A 370 11.31 2.82 18.92
N ILE A 371 10.04 3.13 19.19
CA ILE A 371 9.29 2.56 20.32
C ILE A 371 9.23 1.02 20.25
N PRO A 372 8.84 0.40 19.11
CA PRO A 372 8.87 -1.06 18.95
C PRO A 372 10.24 -1.68 19.20
N LEU A 373 11.32 -1.12 18.64
CA LEU A 373 12.66 -1.67 18.79
C LEU A 373 13.18 -1.55 20.23
N THR A 374 12.72 -0.54 20.97
CA THR A 374 13.05 -0.33 22.39
C THR A 374 12.24 -1.27 23.30
N LEU A 375 10.96 -1.51 22.98
CA LEU A 375 10.07 -2.36 23.77
C LEU A 375 10.25 -3.86 23.48
N ALA A 376 10.78 -4.24 22.31
CA ALA A 376 10.91 -5.65 21.91
C ALA A 376 11.68 -6.52 22.92
N PRO A 377 12.80 -6.09 23.52
CA PRO A 377 13.48 -6.84 24.59
C PRO A 377 12.61 -7.10 25.82
N ILE A 378 11.91 -6.07 26.31
CA ILE A 378 11.01 -6.17 27.47
C ILE A 378 9.84 -7.10 27.16
N ALA A 379 9.23 -6.93 25.99
CA ALA A 379 8.15 -7.78 25.53
C ALA A 379 8.61 -9.23 25.39
N THR A 380 9.81 -9.48 24.85
CA THR A 380 10.36 -10.84 24.70
C THR A 380 10.51 -11.53 26.05
N VAL A 381 11.08 -10.87 27.07
CA VAL A 381 11.21 -11.43 28.43
C VAL A 381 9.83 -11.63 29.06
N PHE A 382 8.95 -10.62 28.98
CA PHE A 382 7.61 -10.70 29.56
C PHE A 382 6.81 -11.87 28.98
N PHE A 383 6.79 -12.02 27.66
CA PHE A 383 6.09 -13.12 27.01
C PHE A 383 6.75 -14.46 27.35
N ALA A 384 8.09 -14.57 27.30
CA ALA A 384 8.79 -15.81 27.62
C ALA A 384 8.55 -16.31 29.06
N VAL A 385 8.39 -15.38 30.02
CA VAL A 385 8.16 -15.72 31.44
C VAL A 385 6.69 -15.99 31.76
N HIS A 386 5.76 -15.26 31.12
CA HIS A 386 4.33 -15.29 31.51
C HIS A 386 3.41 -16.07 30.57
N MET A 387 3.88 -16.48 29.39
CA MET A 387 3.07 -17.22 28.42
C MET A 387 3.59 -18.65 28.25
N ASP A 388 2.70 -19.64 28.34
CA ASP A 388 3.03 -21.04 28.07
C ASP A 388 3.25 -21.27 26.57
N PHE A 389 4.52 -21.35 26.15
CA PHE A 389 4.91 -21.65 24.76
C PHE A 389 4.92 -23.17 24.44
N CYS A 390 4.70 -24.03 25.44
CA CYS A 390 4.64 -25.49 25.31
C CYS A 390 3.79 -25.99 24.11
N PRO A 391 2.60 -25.43 23.79
CA PRO A 391 1.77 -25.88 22.66
C PRO A 391 2.32 -25.55 21.27
N TRP A 392 3.31 -24.65 21.16
CA TRP A 392 3.86 -24.20 19.88
C TRP A 392 5.11 -24.95 19.46
N PHE A 393 5.92 -25.40 20.42
CA PHE A 393 7.21 -26.05 20.16
C PHE A 393 7.22 -27.55 20.45
N GLY A 394 6.24 -28.07 21.19
CA GLY A 394 6.09 -29.51 21.45
C GLY A 394 7.32 -30.17 22.08
N ASN A 395 8.10 -29.41 22.84
CA ASN A 395 9.39 -29.84 23.38
C ASN A 395 9.39 -29.82 24.92
N ASP A 396 9.95 -30.86 25.53
CA ASP A 396 10.00 -31.06 26.99
C ASP A 396 10.65 -29.88 27.74
N LEU A 397 11.55 -29.10 27.12
CA LEU A 397 12.23 -27.97 27.78
C LEU A 397 11.28 -26.83 28.18
N TRP A 398 10.20 -26.61 27.42
CA TRP A 398 9.18 -25.60 27.72
C TRP A 398 7.98 -26.18 28.49
N CYS A 399 7.94 -27.51 28.68
CA CYS A 399 6.82 -28.24 29.26
C CYS A 399 7.16 -28.95 30.60
N ARG A 400 8.43 -29.31 30.86
CA ARG A 400 8.81 -30.23 31.95
C ARG A 400 9.29 -29.54 33.23
N ASP A 401 9.63 -28.27 33.18
CA ASP A 401 9.60 -27.40 34.33
C ASP A 401 9.08 -26.08 33.78
N GLY A 402 8.01 -25.54 34.35
CA GLY A 402 7.49 -24.24 33.94
C GLY A 402 8.60 -23.18 33.99
N ALA A 403 8.29 -21.98 33.56
CA ALA A 403 9.09 -20.77 33.76
C ALA A 403 9.34 -20.40 35.25
N ARG A 404 9.61 -21.38 36.12
CA ARG A 404 9.82 -21.35 37.57
C ARG A 404 11.14 -21.99 38.01
N ALA A 405 12.03 -22.39 37.11
CA ALA A 405 13.43 -22.63 37.47
C ALA A 405 14.10 -21.27 37.71
N VAL A 406 13.86 -20.73 38.91
CA VAL A 406 14.63 -19.69 39.62
C VAL A 406 15.00 -18.46 38.79
N VAL A 407 14.05 -17.55 38.58
CA VAL A 407 14.44 -16.13 38.51
C VAL A 407 14.27 -15.58 39.92
N ASP A 408 15.36 -15.56 40.68
CA ASP A 408 15.39 -14.83 41.94
C ASP A 408 15.21 -13.34 41.62
N ASN A 409 14.53 -12.57 42.47
CA ASN A 409 14.21 -11.14 42.21
C ASN A 409 15.47 -10.28 41.93
N THR A 410 16.65 -10.79 42.26
CA THR A 410 17.98 -10.21 42.04
C THR A 410 18.46 -10.21 40.58
N GLU A 411 17.87 -11.01 39.68
CA GLU A 411 18.31 -11.13 38.27
C GLU A 411 17.60 -10.15 37.32
N TYR A 412 16.47 -9.56 37.73
CA TYR A 412 15.76 -8.53 36.95
C TYR A 412 16.46 -7.16 36.99
N ILE A 413 17.29 -6.90 38.01
CA ILE A 413 17.96 -5.59 38.20
C ILE A 413 19.01 -5.33 37.09
N PRO A 414 19.92 -6.26 36.75
CA PRO A 414 20.82 -6.11 35.61
C PRO A 414 20.09 -5.95 34.27
N VAL A 415 19.01 -6.73 34.07
CA VAL A 415 18.16 -6.66 32.86
C VAL A 415 17.55 -5.27 32.73
N LEU A 416 16.99 -4.73 33.81
CA LEU A 416 16.39 -3.40 33.85
C LEU A 416 17.42 -2.29 33.59
N LEU A 417 18.63 -2.40 34.15
CA LEU A 417 19.71 -1.41 33.93
C LEU A 417 20.19 -1.39 32.47
N VAL A 418 20.31 -2.56 31.83
CA VAL A 418 20.72 -2.68 30.41
C VAL A 418 19.62 -2.20 29.47
N VAL A 419 18.36 -2.53 29.76
CA VAL A 419 17.19 -2.03 29.01
C VAL A 419 17.03 -0.51 29.16
N MET A 420 17.28 0.05 30.35
CA MET A 420 17.34 1.49 30.57
C MET A 420 18.44 2.12 29.71
N GLY A 421 19.62 1.50 29.61
CA GLY A 421 20.69 1.91 28.70
C GLY A 421 20.26 1.95 27.22
N GLN A 422 19.50 0.95 26.77
CA GLN A 422 18.93 0.91 25.42
C GLN A 422 17.88 2.00 25.19
N ILE A 423 17.03 2.29 26.17
CA ILE A 423 16.07 3.40 26.13
C ILE A 423 16.83 4.72 25.96
N PHE A 424 17.88 4.96 26.75
CA PHE A 424 18.70 6.17 26.63
C PHE A 424 19.40 6.28 25.27
N TYR A 425 19.95 5.17 24.74
CA TYR A 425 20.57 5.14 23.40
C TYR A 425 19.55 5.45 22.29
N SER A 426 18.35 4.86 22.39
CA SER A 426 17.26 5.04 21.43
C SER A 426 16.74 6.48 21.43
N ILE A 427 16.53 7.07 22.61
CA ILE A 427 16.16 8.49 22.77
C ILE A 427 17.25 9.40 22.20
N TYR A 428 18.53 9.11 22.45
CA TYR A 428 19.63 9.89 21.91
C TYR A 428 19.70 9.86 20.37
N ASN A 429 19.57 8.68 19.76
CA ASN A 429 19.50 8.55 18.30
C ASN A 429 18.31 9.31 17.71
N TYR A 430 17.16 9.29 18.39
CA TYR A 430 16.00 10.07 17.97
C TYR A 430 16.29 11.57 17.98
N VAL A 431 16.77 12.10 19.10
CA VAL A 431 17.07 13.53 19.26
C VAL A 431 18.12 14.02 18.26
N THR A 432 19.09 13.17 17.90
CA THR A 432 20.18 13.52 16.97
C THR A 432 19.86 13.32 15.48
N THR A 433 18.81 12.57 15.14
CA THR A 433 18.47 12.23 13.74
C THR A 433 17.12 12.81 13.28
N ALA A 434 16.40 13.52 14.15
CA ALA A 434 15.01 13.94 13.92
C ALA A 434 14.81 15.18 13.01
N SER A 435 15.82 15.67 12.30
CA SER A 435 15.65 16.82 11.39
C SER A 435 15.58 16.40 9.92
N GLY A 436 14.36 16.35 9.36
CA GLY A 436 14.11 16.61 7.93
C GLY A 436 13.69 15.44 7.02
N ILE A 437 12.41 15.43 6.61
CA ILE A 437 11.80 15.09 5.30
C ILE A 437 12.20 13.77 4.58
N HIS A 438 11.19 12.92 4.30
CA HIS A 438 11.13 11.84 3.29
C HIS A 438 12.45 11.42 2.59
N GLU A 439 13.36 10.78 3.32
CA GLU A 439 14.57 10.24 2.71
C GLU A 439 14.36 8.82 2.18
N LYS A 440 15.01 8.50 1.07
CA LYS A 440 15.02 7.14 0.51
C LYS A 440 15.80 6.22 1.45
N GLU A 441 15.40 4.96 1.52
CA GLU A 441 16.04 3.89 2.33
C GLU A 441 17.58 3.85 2.37
N PRO A 442 18.34 4.02 1.27
CA PRO A 442 19.81 3.95 1.33
C PRO A 442 20.43 5.17 2.03
N ASN A 443 19.69 6.26 2.21
CA ASN A 443 20.13 7.40 3.00
C ASN A 443 19.78 7.21 4.48
N MET A 444 18.88 6.28 4.78
CA MET A 444 18.38 5.97 6.13
C MET A 444 19.23 4.92 6.86
N PHE A 445 19.86 3.99 6.14
CA PHE A 445 20.70 2.95 6.69
C PHE A 445 22.04 2.90 5.96
N TRP A 446 23.11 2.61 6.70
CA TRP A 446 24.45 2.44 6.13
C TRP A 446 24.44 1.33 5.08
N PHE A 447 23.98 0.14 5.45
CA PHE A 447 23.70 -0.96 4.53
C PHE A 447 22.21 -1.30 4.59
N PRO A 448 21.39 -1.10 3.54
CA PRO A 448 19.97 -1.51 3.53
C PRO A 448 19.78 -3.04 3.53
N GLN A 449 20.00 -3.65 4.70
CA GLN A 449 19.88 -5.07 4.98
C GLN A 449 19.42 -5.29 6.44
N HIS A 450 19.00 -6.51 6.74
CA HIS A 450 18.73 -6.98 8.10
C HIS A 450 19.55 -8.24 8.40
N THR A 451 19.62 -8.61 9.68
CA THR A 451 20.29 -9.83 10.15
C THR A 451 19.27 -10.82 10.68
N GLY A 452 19.63 -12.11 10.68
CA GLY A 452 18.77 -13.19 11.16
C GLY A 452 18.65 -13.22 12.68
N VAL A 453 19.73 -12.89 13.37
CA VAL A 453 19.81 -12.78 14.84
C VAL A 453 20.17 -11.34 15.20
N LEU A 454 19.69 -10.86 16.35
CA LEU A 454 19.83 -9.48 16.82
C LEU A 454 19.31 -8.42 15.83
N THR A 455 18.23 -8.72 15.11
CA THR A 455 17.66 -7.84 14.07
C THR A 455 17.38 -6.42 14.58
N GLY A 456 16.81 -6.29 15.78
CA GLY A 456 16.51 -4.98 16.38
C GLY A 456 17.77 -4.15 16.70
N GLN A 457 18.79 -4.77 17.29
CA GLN A 457 20.05 -4.11 17.61
C GLN A 457 20.82 -3.73 16.34
N HIS A 458 20.85 -4.61 15.34
CA HIS A 458 21.43 -4.30 14.03
C HIS A 458 20.73 -3.10 13.38
N MET A 459 19.39 -3.03 13.39
CA MET A 459 18.65 -1.91 12.84
C MET A 459 18.93 -0.57 13.54
N LEU A 460 19.15 -0.58 14.87
CA LEU A 460 19.54 0.62 15.63
C LEU A 460 20.96 1.09 15.31
N LEU A 461 21.91 0.17 15.17
CA LEU A 461 23.32 0.47 14.93
C LEU A 461 23.64 0.82 13.47
N ASN A 462 22.87 0.27 12.53
CA ASN A 462 23.03 0.47 11.09
C ASN A 462 22.38 1.79 10.59
N ARG A 463 21.99 2.70 11.50
CA ARG A 463 21.36 3.98 11.17
C ARG A 463 22.40 5.06 10.84
N THR A 464 22.14 5.83 9.79
CA THR A 464 22.96 6.99 9.37
C THR A 464 22.64 8.25 10.19
N LYS A 465 23.64 9.12 10.44
CA LYS A 465 23.48 10.44 11.07
C LYS A 465 23.59 11.55 10.02
N ILE A 466 22.71 12.56 10.10
CA ILE A 466 22.72 13.74 9.19
C ILE A 466 23.85 14.73 9.55
N THR A 467 24.34 14.72 10.80
CA THR A 467 25.17 15.81 11.37
C THR A 467 26.65 15.83 10.93
N GLU A 468 27.22 14.72 10.43
CA GLU A 468 28.62 14.71 9.98
C GLU A 468 28.84 15.52 8.68
N ASN A 469 27.81 15.65 7.84
CA ASN A 469 27.89 16.47 6.62
C ASN A 469 27.92 17.99 6.90
N LEU A 470 27.48 18.43 8.09
CA LEU A 470 27.44 19.84 8.47
C LEU A 470 28.74 20.31 9.14
N GLU A 471 29.43 19.45 9.89
CA GLU A 471 30.66 19.84 10.59
C GLU A 471 31.88 19.96 9.65
N GLU A 472 32.00 19.13 8.61
CA GLU A 472 33.06 19.29 7.60
C GLU A 472 32.90 20.58 6.79
N SER A 473 31.65 20.98 6.48
CA SER A 473 31.38 22.26 5.81
C SER A 473 31.67 23.48 6.69
N SER A 474 31.62 23.33 8.02
CA SER A 474 31.83 24.43 8.97
C SER A 474 33.31 24.68 9.30
N ARG A 475 34.19 23.66 9.22
CA ARG A 475 35.64 23.83 9.44
C ARG A 475 36.36 24.52 8.29
N SER A 476 35.80 24.48 7.08
CA SER A 476 36.31 25.19 5.92
C SER A 476 35.88 26.66 5.88
N ALA A 477 34.97 27.09 6.77
CA ALA A 477 34.36 28.42 6.78
C ALA A 477 34.77 29.29 7.99
N GLU A 478 35.71 28.84 8.84
CA GLU A 478 36.30 29.68 9.89
C GLU A 478 37.35 30.63 9.28
N GLY A 479 36.87 31.62 8.54
CA GLY A 479 37.62 32.73 8.01
C GLY A 479 36.70 33.92 7.76
N GLN A 480 36.65 34.83 8.75
CA GLN A 480 36.00 36.16 8.79
C GLN A 480 34.55 36.24 9.33
N PRO A 481 34.27 37.12 10.31
CA PRO A 481 32.93 37.38 10.81
C PRO A 481 32.30 38.60 10.13
N GLN A 482 31.13 38.44 9.48
CA GLN A 482 30.19 39.53 9.28
C GLN A 482 28.73 39.06 9.45
N SER A 483 27.95 40.00 9.96
CA SER A 483 26.65 39.91 10.60
C SER A 483 25.44 40.01 9.65
N ALA A 484 24.30 39.53 10.15
CA ALA A 484 22.91 39.95 9.91
C ALA A 484 22.02 39.14 8.94
N GLU A 485 21.02 38.50 9.57
CA GLU A 485 19.58 38.41 9.24
C GLU A 485 19.09 37.98 7.84
N GLY A 486 18.38 36.84 7.79
CA GLY A 486 17.50 36.45 6.68
C GLY A 486 16.94 35.03 6.81
N GLN A 487 15.61 34.88 6.82
CA GLN A 487 14.87 33.61 6.92
C GLN A 487 15.00 32.74 5.63
N PRO A 488 14.97 31.39 5.71
CA PRO A 488 15.25 30.53 4.56
C PRO A 488 14.03 30.27 3.66
N GLN A 489 14.20 30.49 2.36
CA GLN A 489 13.31 30.07 1.27
C GLN A 489 13.73 28.69 0.73
N SER A 490 12.74 27.86 0.38
CA SER A 490 12.83 26.51 -0.16
C SER A 490 13.38 26.45 -1.59
N ALA A 491 14.36 25.57 -1.83
CA ALA A 491 15.06 25.40 -3.11
C ALA A 491 14.35 24.42 -4.08
N GLU A 492 14.18 24.87 -5.33
CA GLU A 492 13.81 24.09 -6.51
C GLU A 492 15.02 23.33 -7.10
N CYS A 493 14.77 22.20 -7.78
CA CYS A 493 15.78 21.35 -8.42
C CYS A 493 15.55 21.31 -9.94
N GLN A 494 16.55 21.70 -10.73
CA GLN A 494 16.55 21.64 -12.20
C GLN A 494 17.45 20.50 -12.75
N PRO A 495 17.14 19.87 -13.90
CA PRO A 495 18.01 18.90 -14.58
C PRO A 495 18.84 19.51 -15.72
N GLN A 496 20.12 19.12 -15.78
CA GLN A 496 21.10 19.46 -16.84
C GLN A 496 20.84 18.72 -18.16
N SER A 497 21.02 19.40 -19.29
CA SER A 497 21.11 18.80 -20.63
C SER A 497 22.29 19.37 -21.43
N ALA A 498 22.93 18.49 -22.19
CA ALA A 498 24.16 18.68 -22.96
C ALA A 498 24.07 19.69 -24.12
N GLU A 499 25.26 20.18 -24.49
CA GLU A 499 25.58 21.31 -25.37
C GLU A 499 25.15 21.18 -26.84
N HIS A 500 24.49 22.23 -27.34
CA HIS A 500 24.64 22.80 -28.69
C HIS A 500 23.96 24.21 -28.73
N PRO A 501 24.28 25.06 -29.73
CA PRO A 501 24.73 26.45 -29.58
C PRO A 501 23.76 27.40 -28.82
N LEU A 502 24.31 28.16 -27.85
CA LEU A 502 23.57 28.96 -26.85
C LEU A 502 22.72 30.09 -27.45
N GLN A 503 21.41 29.83 -27.58
CA GLN A 503 20.38 30.81 -27.26
C GLN A 503 20.25 30.86 -25.72
N THR A 504 20.10 32.03 -25.12
CA THR A 504 19.96 32.21 -23.67
C THR A 504 18.86 31.30 -23.09
N GLU A 505 19.15 30.61 -21.99
CA GLU A 505 18.24 29.62 -21.37
C GLU A 505 16.88 30.25 -20.98
N GLU A 506 16.91 31.51 -20.53
CA GLU A 506 15.72 32.33 -20.27
C GLU A 506 14.85 32.55 -21.52
N ASP A 507 15.44 32.77 -22.70
CA ASP A 507 14.68 33.00 -23.94
C ASP A 507 13.97 31.71 -24.42
N LEU A 508 14.59 30.55 -24.16
CA LEU A 508 14.03 29.24 -24.48
C LEU A 508 12.90 28.86 -23.49
N GLU A 509 13.06 29.14 -22.20
CA GLU A 509 11.98 28.95 -21.21
C GLU A 509 10.81 29.92 -21.43
N GLN A 510 11.10 31.18 -21.79
CA GLN A 510 10.08 32.18 -22.08
C GLN A 510 9.28 31.82 -23.34
N LYS A 511 9.92 31.24 -24.36
CA LYS A 511 9.25 30.67 -25.55
C LYS A 511 8.47 29.40 -25.24
N ALA A 512 8.95 28.55 -24.33
CA ALA A 512 8.25 27.33 -23.92
C ALA A 512 6.92 27.62 -23.21
N LYS A 513 6.75 28.81 -22.62
CA LYS A 513 5.51 29.23 -21.93
C LYS A 513 4.49 29.94 -22.84
N ASP A 514 4.72 30.02 -24.15
CA ASP A 514 3.72 30.51 -25.12
C ASP A 514 2.89 29.36 -25.71
N LEU A 515 1.56 29.45 -25.54
CA LEU A 515 0.59 28.56 -26.19
C LEU A 515 0.77 28.46 -27.71
N GLY A 516 1.15 29.56 -28.38
CA GLY A 516 1.34 29.62 -29.83
C GLY A 516 0.09 29.27 -30.67
N GLY A 517 -1.09 29.27 -30.07
CA GLY A 517 -2.40 28.92 -30.66
C GLY A 517 -3.53 29.08 -29.64
N ARG A 518 -4.74 28.63 -29.99
CA ARG A 518 -5.94 28.71 -29.14
C ARG A 518 -6.22 27.41 -28.37
N VAL A 519 -6.93 27.54 -27.25
CA VAL A 519 -7.44 26.45 -26.41
C VAL A 519 -8.96 26.47 -26.44
N MET A 520 -9.57 25.34 -26.80
CA MET A 520 -11.02 25.19 -26.85
C MET A 520 -11.49 24.40 -25.62
N ILE A 521 -12.26 25.02 -24.73
CA ILE A 521 -12.93 24.36 -23.61
C ILE A 521 -14.23 23.77 -24.16
N CYS A 522 -14.40 22.45 -24.07
CA CYS A 522 -15.49 21.70 -24.68
C CYS A 522 -16.22 20.88 -23.65
N THR A 523 -17.47 21.26 -23.41
CA THR A 523 -18.31 20.66 -22.38
C THR A 523 -19.46 19.91 -23.01
N THR A 524 -19.68 18.66 -22.60
CA THR A 524 -20.87 17.91 -22.99
C THR A 524 -21.94 17.99 -21.90
N MET A 525 -23.18 18.31 -22.30
CA MET A 525 -24.35 18.42 -21.43
C MET A 525 -25.53 17.66 -22.01
N TYR A 526 -26.43 17.18 -21.15
CA TYR A 526 -27.69 16.55 -21.53
C TYR A 526 -28.86 16.87 -20.59
N ARG A 527 -28.81 16.43 -19.34
CA ARG A 527 -29.92 16.53 -18.36
C ARG A 527 -29.40 16.92 -16.98
N GLU A 528 -28.43 17.82 -16.97
CA GLU A 528 -27.88 18.39 -15.75
C GLU A 528 -28.95 19.23 -15.04
N THR A 529 -28.83 19.30 -13.73
CA THR A 529 -29.68 20.11 -12.86
C THR A 529 -29.31 21.58 -12.93
N TRP A 530 -30.15 22.44 -12.33
CA TRP A 530 -29.87 23.89 -12.25
C TRP A 530 -28.53 24.16 -11.56
N ASP A 531 -28.27 23.46 -10.46
CA ASP A 531 -27.09 23.67 -9.63
C ASP A 531 -25.81 23.16 -10.31
N GLU A 532 -25.88 22.03 -11.03
CA GLU A 532 -24.76 21.51 -11.84
C GLU A 532 -24.37 22.49 -12.95
N MET A 533 -25.34 22.90 -13.76
CA MET A 533 -25.10 23.89 -14.82
C MET A 533 -24.60 25.23 -14.24
N SER A 534 -25.12 25.65 -13.09
CA SER A 534 -24.71 26.87 -12.40
C SER A 534 -23.24 26.82 -11.98
N LYS A 535 -22.81 25.72 -11.36
CA LYS A 535 -21.40 25.52 -10.94
C LYS A 535 -20.44 25.51 -12.12
N TYR A 536 -20.82 24.85 -13.21
CA TYR A 536 -20.02 24.87 -14.44
C TYR A 536 -19.86 26.30 -14.98
N LEU A 537 -20.96 27.09 -15.07
CA LEU A 537 -20.88 28.48 -15.50
C LEU A 537 -20.05 29.35 -14.54
N ASP A 538 -20.10 29.09 -13.23
CA ASP A 538 -19.22 29.76 -12.27
C ASP A 538 -17.74 29.43 -12.54
N SER A 539 -17.42 28.18 -12.90
CA SER A 539 -16.06 27.80 -13.33
C SER A 539 -15.62 28.57 -14.57
N ILE A 540 -16.49 28.68 -15.58
CA ILE A 540 -16.21 29.46 -16.81
C ILE A 540 -16.01 30.94 -16.49
N LYS A 541 -16.80 31.50 -15.56
CA LYS A 541 -16.65 32.88 -15.09
C LYS A 541 -15.30 33.09 -14.40
N ARG A 542 -14.91 32.17 -13.49
CA ARG A 542 -13.61 32.21 -12.81
C ARG A 542 -12.47 32.17 -13.81
N VAL A 543 -12.55 31.34 -14.84
CA VAL A 543 -11.57 31.32 -15.94
C VAL A 543 -11.54 32.67 -16.65
N ALA A 544 -12.69 33.19 -17.10
CA ALA A 544 -12.78 34.44 -17.87
C ALA A 544 -12.19 35.66 -17.14
N THR A 545 -12.29 35.70 -15.80
CA THR A 545 -11.79 36.81 -14.96
C THR A 545 -10.37 36.60 -14.42
N SER A 546 -9.77 35.42 -14.60
CA SER A 546 -8.45 35.13 -14.03
C SER A 546 -7.32 35.81 -14.80
N ASP A 547 -6.28 36.25 -14.09
CA ASP A 547 -5.01 36.67 -14.70
C ASP A 547 -4.09 35.46 -14.88
N LEU A 548 -4.14 34.86 -16.07
CA LEU A 548 -3.37 33.67 -16.39
C LEU A 548 -1.85 33.94 -16.46
N ASP A 549 -1.42 35.16 -16.81
CA ASP A 549 0.01 35.48 -16.92
C ASP A 549 0.69 35.44 -15.55
N LYS A 550 -0.04 35.89 -14.51
CA LYS A 550 0.38 35.78 -13.11
C LYS A 550 0.46 34.32 -12.64
N LEU A 551 -0.49 33.47 -13.01
CA LEU A 551 -0.50 32.05 -12.64
C LEU A 551 0.66 31.27 -13.29
N VAL A 552 1.11 31.69 -14.47
CA VAL A 552 2.27 31.10 -15.18
C VAL A 552 3.62 31.62 -14.62
N GLY A 553 3.59 32.61 -13.70
CA GLY A 553 4.79 33.21 -13.13
C GLY A 553 5.51 34.13 -14.11
N THR A 554 4.79 34.77 -15.02
CA THR A 554 5.38 35.65 -16.04
C THR A 554 4.95 37.11 -15.86
N LYS A 555 5.75 38.06 -16.36
CA LYS A 555 5.36 39.48 -16.36
C LYS A 555 3.98 39.65 -17.04
N PRO A 556 3.05 40.40 -16.42
CA PRO A 556 1.70 40.59 -16.94
C PRO A 556 1.78 41.32 -18.29
N ASN A 557 1.47 40.61 -19.38
CA ASN A 557 1.53 41.15 -20.73
C ASN A 557 0.34 40.66 -21.60
N ASN A 558 -0.74 40.20 -20.94
CA ASN A 558 -1.91 39.58 -21.53
C ASN A 558 -1.60 38.53 -22.62
N ARG A 559 -0.56 37.72 -22.43
CA ARG A 559 -0.10 36.75 -23.45
C ARG A 559 -1.13 35.67 -23.76
N TRP A 560 -1.98 35.37 -22.80
CA TRP A 560 -3.01 34.34 -22.88
C TRP A 560 -4.41 34.91 -23.18
N ALA A 561 -4.55 36.24 -23.22
CA ALA A 561 -5.82 36.89 -23.54
C ALA A 561 -6.26 36.60 -24.98
N GLY A 562 -7.55 36.33 -25.17
CA GLY A 562 -8.15 35.98 -26.46
C GLY A 562 -7.70 34.64 -27.04
N LYS A 563 -6.95 33.82 -26.29
CA LYS A 563 -6.52 32.48 -26.72
C LYS A 563 -7.48 31.37 -26.29
N PHE A 564 -8.43 31.64 -25.41
CA PHE A 564 -9.41 30.65 -24.95
C PHE A 564 -10.76 30.88 -25.61
N GLU A 565 -11.48 29.79 -25.86
CA GLU A 565 -12.89 29.80 -26.29
C GLU A 565 -13.64 28.68 -25.58
N ALA A 566 -14.86 28.93 -25.12
CA ALA A 566 -15.69 27.97 -24.40
C ALA A 566 -16.87 27.51 -25.26
N HIS A 567 -17.10 26.20 -25.28
CA HIS A 567 -18.11 25.55 -26.11
C HIS A 567 -18.89 24.52 -25.29
N VAL A 568 -20.21 24.67 -25.24
CA VAL A 568 -21.12 23.72 -24.62
C VAL A 568 -21.89 22.99 -25.70
N TYR A 569 -21.79 21.67 -25.76
CA TYR A 569 -22.53 20.79 -26.66
C TYR A 569 -23.67 20.13 -25.88
N PHE A 570 -24.88 20.63 -26.09
CA PHE A 570 -26.08 20.21 -25.38
C PHE A 570 -26.86 19.18 -26.20
N ASP A 571 -26.83 17.93 -25.75
CA ASP A 571 -27.60 16.83 -26.30
C ASP A 571 -29.10 17.00 -26.05
N ASN A 572 -29.96 16.68 -27.02
CA ASN A 572 -31.41 16.89 -26.95
C ASN A 572 -31.80 18.33 -26.56
N GLY A 573 -31.05 19.32 -27.05
CA GLY A 573 -31.34 20.73 -26.83
C GLY A 573 -32.55 21.22 -27.64
N LEU A 574 -32.83 20.58 -28.78
CA LEU A 574 -33.94 20.95 -29.65
C LEU A 574 -34.83 19.76 -29.98
N ARG A 575 -36.12 20.05 -30.21
CA ARG A 575 -37.08 19.15 -30.85
C ARG A 575 -37.87 19.91 -31.91
N GLY A 576 -37.50 19.74 -33.19
CA GLY A 576 -38.20 20.39 -34.29
C GLY A 576 -38.16 21.92 -34.18
N ASP A 577 -36.95 22.47 -33.99
CA ASP A 577 -36.67 23.91 -33.77
C ASP A 577 -37.32 24.54 -32.51
N LYS A 578 -37.77 23.73 -31.54
CA LYS A 578 -38.16 24.20 -30.20
C LYS A 578 -37.15 23.79 -29.15
N LEU A 579 -36.80 24.72 -28.25
CA LEU A 579 -35.98 24.44 -27.07
C LEU A 579 -36.66 23.41 -26.16
N THR A 580 -35.89 22.47 -25.64
CA THR A 580 -36.32 21.57 -24.56
C THR A 580 -36.18 22.25 -23.20
N ASP A 581 -36.89 21.75 -22.18
CA ASP A 581 -36.92 22.37 -20.84
C ASP A 581 -35.51 22.61 -20.25
N PHE A 582 -34.64 21.59 -20.27
CA PHE A 582 -33.26 21.70 -19.78
C PHE A 582 -32.39 22.66 -20.61
N SER A 583 -32.61 22.74 -21.92
CA SER A 583 -31.87 23.70 -22.75
C SER A 583 -32.33 25.14 -22.55
N ALA A 584 -33.64 25.35 -22.33
CA ALA A 584 -34.19 26.65 -22.00
C ALA A 584 -33.69 27.11 -20.63
N GLN A 585 -33.59 26.18 -19.68
CA GLN A 585 -33.00 26.39 -18.37
C GLN A 585 -31.55 26.90 -18.47
N LEU A 586 -30.69 26.24 -19.26
CA LEU A 586 -29.31 26.69 -19.49
C LEU A 586 -29.26 28.10 -20.09
N VAL A 587 -30.08 28.38 -21.11
CA VAL A 587 -30.12 29.70 -21.76
C VAL A 587 -30.54 30.78 -20.77
N CYS A 588 -31.54 30.52 -19.92
CA CYS A 588 -31.96 31.47 -18.89
C CYS A 588 -30.90 31.68 -17.81
N LEU A 589 -30.23 30.62 -17.38
CA LEU A 589 -29.15 30.68 -16.40
C LEU A 589 -27.94 31.49 -16.90
N VAL A 590 -27.61 31.37 -18.19
CA VAL A 590 -26.55 32.18 -18.83
C VAL A 590 -26.93 33.67 -18.81
N LYS A 591 -28.19 34.01 -19.12
CA LYS A 591 -28.67 35.40 -19.05
C LYS A 591 -28.63 35.96 -17.63
N ASP A 592 -28.95 35.14 -16.63
CA ASP A 592 -28.92 35.51 -15.22
C ASP A 592 -27.48 35.73 -14.70
N LYS A 593 -26.55 34.81 -15.00
CA LYS A 593 -25.16 34.89 -14.51
C LYS A 593 -24.27 35.89 -15.24
N TYR A 594 -24.61 36.22 -16.49
CA TYR A 594 -23.84 37.13 -17.35
C TYR A 594 -24.72 38.26 -17.93
N PRO A 595 -25.27 39.15 -17.08
CA PRO A 595 -26.18 40.21 -17.53
C PRO A 595 -25.48 41.22 -18.46
N ASP A 596 -24.17 41.40 -18.32
CA ASP A 596 -23.36 42.34 -19.11
C ASP A 596 -22.88 41.75 -20.45
N SER A 597 -23.26 40.52 -20.78
CA SER A 597 -22.83 39.86 -22.02
C SER A 597 -23.71 40.26 -23.21
N VAL A 598 -23.10 40.51 -24.37
CA VAL A 598 -23.83 40.81 -25.61
C VAL A 598 -24.33 39.48 -26.20
N GLU A 599 -25.65 39.27 -26.15
CA GLU A 599 -26.29 38.10 -26.78
C GLU A 599 -26.16 38.20 -28.31
N VAL A 600 -25.41 37.28 -28.92
CA VAL A 600 -25.30 37.17 -30.37
C VAL A 600 -26.40 36.23 -30.89
N THR A 601 -27.10 36.69 -31.91
CA THR A 601 -28.30 36.10 -32.53
C THR A 601 -28.20 34.58 -32.78
N PRO A 602 -29.29 33.83 -32.56
CA PRO A 602 -29.32 32.39 -32.82
C PRO A 602 -29.00 32.09 -34.28
N ARG A 603 -28.00 31.25 -34.52
CA ARG A 603 -27.61 30.79 -35.85
C ARG A 603 -28.02 29.34 -36.06
N ARG A 604 -28.79 29.08 -37.12
CA ARG A 604 -29.16 27.72 -37.53
C ARG A 604 -27.96 27.00 -38.15
N THR A 605 -27.80 25.73 -37.81
CA THR A 605 -26.73 24.84 -38.26
C THR A 605 -27.32 23.49 -38.67
N TRP A 606 -26.52 22.63 -39.31
CA TRP A 606 -26.97 21.30 -39.75
C TRP A 606 -27.37 20.36 -38.60
N TYR A 607 -26.91 20.61 -37.37
CA TYR A 607 -27.21 19.82 -36.18
C TYR A 607 -28.25 20.45 -35.25
N GLY A 608 -28.70 21.69 -35.51
CA GLY A 608 -29.56 22.44 -34.59
C GLY A 608 -29.17 23.92 -34.52
N TRP A 609 -29.16 24.51 -33.32
CA TRP A 609 -28.89 25.93 -33.11
C TRP A 609 -27.52 26.16 -32.48
N LYS A 610 -26.93 27.31 -32.80
CA LYS A 610 -25.70 27.82 -32.22
C LYS A 610 -25.97 29.22 -31.64
N LEU A 611 -25.74 29.36 -30.34
CA LEU A 611 -25.88 30.61 -29.59
C LEU A 611 -24.49 31.05 -29.12
N ARG A 612 -24.21 32.36 -29.09
CA ARG A 612 -22.91 32.88 -28.67
C ARG A 612 -23.07 34.09 -27.76
N TRP A 613 -22.26 34.12 -26.72
CA TRP A 613 -22.08 35.22 -25.79
C TRP A 613 -20.61 35.55 -25.70
N ASP A 614 -20.26 36.83 -25.74
CA ASP A 614 -18.90 37.27 -25.47
C ASP A 614 -18.85 37.70 -23.98
N LEU A 615 -18.11 36.95 -23.16
CA LEU A 615 -18.02 37.20 -21.72
C LEU A 615 -17.02 38.32 -21.43
N SER A 616 -17.42 39.27 -20.57
CA SER A 616 -16.55 40.34 -20.08
C SER A 616 -15.53 39.77 -19.07
N GLY A 617 -14.26 40.18 -19.18
CA GLY A 617 -13.17 39.71 -18.33
C GLY A 617 -11.79 39.94 -18.93
N SER A 618 -10.73 39.66 -18.16
CA SER A 618 -9.33 39.81 -18.58
C SER A 618 -8.97 38.96 -19.79
N LEU A 619 -9.63 37.82 -19.98
CA LEU A 619 -9.34 36.89 -21.07
C LEU A 619 -10.15 37.08 -22.35
N PHE A 620 -11.20 37.92 -22.33
CA PHE A 620 -12.16 38.04 -23.44
C PHE A 620 -12.63 36.67 -23.97
N LEU A 621 -13.27 35.87 -23.10
CA LEU A 621 -13.64 34.47 -23.38
C LEU A 621 -15.00 34.38 -24.09
N PRO A 622 -15.08 34.00 -25.38
CA PRO A 622 -16.35 33.74 -26.03
C PRO A 622 -16.93 32.40 -25.55
N LEU A 623 -18.20 32.41 -25.11
CA LEU A 623 -18.98 31.23 -24.77
C LEU A 623 -19.97 30.93 -25.89
N THR A 624 -19.87 29.73 -26.45
CA THR A 624 -20.75 29.25 -27.52
C THR A 624 -21.53 28.03 -27.06
N ILE A 625 -22.86 28.07 -27.19
CA ILE A 625 -23.74 26.94 -26.86
C ILE A 625 -24.27 26.33 -28.16
N HIS A 626 -24.02 25.06 -28.33
CA HIS A 626 -24.43 24.23 -29.45
C HIS A 626 -25.60 23.36 -28.99
N LEU A 627 -26.80 23.70 -29.45
CA LEU A 627 -28.04 22.99 -29.12
C LEU A 627 -28.32 21.95 -30.21
N LYS A 628 -28.19 20.67 -29.87
CA LYS A 628 -28.37 19.56 -30.81
C LYS A 628 -29.84 19.17 -30.92
N ASP A 629 -30.31 18.97 -32.15
CA ASP A 629 -31.56 18.26 -32.42
C ASP A 629 -31.26 16.76 -32.59
N ASN A 630 -31.91 15.94 -31.78
CA ASN A 630 -31.75 14.49 -31.79
C ASN A 630 -32.21 13.83 -33.10
N GLN A 631 -33.00 14.52 -33.92
CA GLN A 631 -33.37 14.05 -35.25
C GLN A 631 -32.20 14.13 -36.24
N ASN A 632 -31.26 15.06 -36.02
CA ASN A 632 -30.15 15.33 -36.93
C ASN A 632 -28.84 14.69 -36.48
N VAL A 633 -28.61 14.55 -35.18
CA VAL A 633 -27.38 13.97 -34.61
C VAL A 633 -27.72 12.92 -33.55
N LYS A 634 -26.99 11.80 -33.57
CA LYS A 634 -27.11 10.73 -32.55
C LYS A 634 -26.91 11.31 -31.13
N SER A 635 -27.85 11.01 -30.24
CA SER A 635 -27.88 11.49 -28.85
C SER A 635 -26.97 10.65 -27.93
N LYS A 636 -25.65 10.73 -28.13
CA LYS A 636 -24.65 10.09 -27.24
C LYS A 636 -23.44 11.01 -27.08
N LYS A 637 -22.80 10.94 -25.90
CA LYS A 637 -21.61 11.73 -25.53
C LYS A 637 -20.49 11.63 -26.58
N ARG A 638 -20.17 10.43 -27.07
CA ARG A 638 -19.16 10.22 -28.13
C ARG A 638 -19.41 11.08 -29.38
N TRP A 639 -20.66 11.23 -29.83
CA TRP A 639 -20.96 12.01 -31.03
C TRP A 639 -20.84 13.52 -30.79
N SER A 640 -21.15 13.98 -29.57
CA SER A 640 -20.83 15.35 -29.14
C SER A 640 -19.31 15.58 -29.09
N GLN A 641 -18.55 14.57 -28.65
CA GLN A 641 -17.08 14.61 -28.67
C GLN A 641 -16.51 14.67 -30.09
N VAL A 642 -17.01 13.85 -31.01
CA VAL A 642 -16.63 13.89 -32.44
C VAL A 642 -16.86 15.28 -33.04
N MET A 643 -18.00 15.93 -32.77
CA MET A 643 -18.31 17.26 -33.32
C MET A 643 -17.28 18.32 -32.93
N TYR A 644 -16.90 18.39 -31.65
CA TYR A 644 -15.93 19.40 -31.22
C TYR A 644 -14.52 19.04 -31.67
N MET A 645 -14.17 17.75 -31.71
CA MET A 645 -12.87 17.29 -32.20
C MET A 645 -12.70 17.61 -33.68
N GLU A 646 -13.74 17.40 -34.49
CA GLU A 646 -13.76 17.74 -35.91
C GLU A 646 -13.64 19.26 -36.11
N SER A 647 -14.37 20.06 -35.33
CA SER A 647 -14.24 21.53 -35.34
C SER A 647 -12.81 21.99 -35.02
N ALA A 648 -12.15 21.40 -34.02
CA ALA A 648 -10.76 21.72 -33.69
C ALA A 648 -9.78 21.29 -34.80
N VAL A 649 -9.96 20.10 -35.37
CA VAL A 649 -9.12 19.59 -36.46
C VAL A 649 -9.30 20.43 -37.73
N ASP A 650 -10.52 20.84 -38.06
CA ASP A 650 -10.79 21.74 -39.18
C ASP A 650 -10.14 23.11 -39.00
N SER A 651 -10.06 23.61 -37.76
CA SER A 651 -9.33 24.85 -37.46
C SER A 651 -7.84 24.80 -37.84
N GLN A 652 -7.25 23.60 -37.93
CA GLN A 652 -5.86 23.41 -38.36
C GLN A 652 -5.65 23.73 -39.86
N ARG A 653 -6.72 23.80 -40.67
CA ARG A 653 -6.65 24.23 -42.07
C ARG A 653 -6.44 25.75 -42.20
N ILE A 654 -6.64 26.52 -41.12
CA ILE A 654 -6.44 27.98 -41.12
C ILE A 654 -4.94 28.29 -41.24
N LYS A 655 -4.57 29.09 -42.25
CA LYS A 655 -3.16 29.45 -42.51
C LYS A 655 -2.49 30.16 -41.32
N GLU A 656 -3.22 31.03 -40.63
CA GLU A 656 -2.72 31.81 -39.50
C GLU A 656 -2.56 30.97 -38.23
N SER A 657 -1.31 30.71 -37.82
CA SER A 657 -0.98 29.82 -36.69
C SER A 657 -1.62 30.23 -35.37
N LYS A 658 -1.68 31.54 -35.08
CA LYS A 658 -2.28 32.09 -33.86
C LYS A 658 -3.79 31.83 -33.73
N LYS A 659 -4.49 31.58 -34.84
CA LYS A 659 -5.93 31.29 -34.85
C LYS A 659 -6.26 29.80 -34.79
N ARG A 660 -5.27 28.91 -34.95
CA ARG A 660 -5.48 27.45 -34.89
C ARG A 660 -5.71 27.00 -33.45
N VAL A 661 -6.64 26.07 -33.25
CA VAL A 661 -6.87 25.44 -31.95
C VAL A 661 -5.81 24.37 -31.74
N LYS A 662 -4.88 24.56 -30.80
CA LYS A 662 -3.83 23.58 -30.50
C LYS A 662 -4.24 22.56 -29.45
N TYR A 663 -5.05 22.99 -28.49
CA TYR A 663 -5.45 22.16 -27.36
C TYR A 663 -6.96 22.20 -27.17
N ILE A 664 -7.52 21.08 -26.72
CA ILE A 664 -8.92 20.97 -26.29
C ILE A 664 -8.93 20.61 -24.81
N LEU A 665 -9.65 21.36 -23.98
CA LEU A 665 -9.99 20.93 -22.63
C LEU A 665 -11.38 20.30 -22.68
N ALA A 666 -11.47 18.98 -22.54
CA ALA A 666 -12.74 18.28 -22.43
C ALA A 666 -13.25 18.35 -20.99
N THR A 667 -14.51 18.74 -20.81
CA THR A 667 -15.19 18.74 -19.52
C THR A 667 -16.60 18.15 -19.58
N ASP A 668 -17.14 17.76 -18.42
CA ASP A 668 -18.55 17.40 -18.26
C ASP A 668 -19.34 18.57 -17.63
N GLY A 669 -20.67 18.56 -17.77
CA GLY A 669 -21.56 19.64 -17.32
C GLY A 669 -21.75 19.76 -15.81
N ASP A 670 -21.29 18.76 -15.06
CA ASP A 670 -21.38 18.62 -13.60
C ASP A 670 -20.02 18.85 -12.89
N VAL A 671 -19.03 19.39 -13.62
CA VAL A 671 -17.66 19.59 -13.13
C VAL A 671 -17.44 21.03 -12.68
N ASP A 672 -16.77 21.18 -11.54
CA ASP A 672 -16.33 22.44 -10.96
C ASP A 672 -14.79 22.49 -10.92
N PHE A 673 -14.20 23.55 -11.49
CA PHE A 673 -12.76 23.65 -11.72
C PHE A 673 -12.23 25.08 -11.73
N ASP A 674 -10.91 25.22 -11.58
CA ASP A 674 -10.23 26.52 -11.54
C ASP A 674 -9.23 26.73 -12.68
N ALA A 675 -8.96 28.01 -12.98
CA ALA A 675 -8.01 28.42 -14.00
C ALA A 675 -6.58 27.88 -13.74
N GLY A 676 -6.18 27.79 -12.46
CA GLY A 676 -4.89 27.23 -12.06
C GLY A 676 -4.69 25.78 -12.51
N SER A 677 -5.73 24.95 -12.39
CA SER A 677 -5.69 23.54 -12.84
C SER A 677 -5.54 23.43 -14.36
N ILE A 678 -6.20 24.30 -15.12
CA ILE A 678 -6.06 24.36 -16.59
C ILE A 678 -4.63 24.74 -16.96
N VAL A 679 -4.08 25.77 -16.32
CA VAL A 679 -2.71 26.23 -16.53
C VAL A 679 -1.70 25.13 -16.21
N ALA A 680 -1.84 24.43 -15.08
CA ALA A 680 -0.94 23.33 -14.71
C ALA A 680 -0.90 22.22 -15.77
N MET A 681 -2.06 21.80 -16.30
CA MET A 681 -2.11 20.81 -17.37
C MET A 681 -1.51 21.32 -18.69
N LEU A 682 -1.77 22.59 -19.05
CA LEU A 682 -1.21 23.20 -20.25
C LEU A 682 0.31 23.37 -20.15
N LEU A 683 0.84 23.74 -18.99
CA LEU A 683 2.29 23.81 -18.77
C LEU A 683 2.94 22.44 -18.93
N GLN A 684 2.29 21.37 -18.46
CA GLN A 684 2.77 20.00 -18.68
C GLN A 684 2.68 19.56 -20.15
N MET A 685 1.74 20.10 -20.93
CA MET A 685 1.67 19.91 -22.39
C MET A 685 2.75 20.69 -23.14
N LEU A 686 3.10 21.88 -22.64
CA LEU A 686 4.08 22.78 -23.24
C LEU A 686 5.52 22.37 -22.93
N SER A 687 5.77 21.75 -21.78
CA SER A 687 7.09 21.22 -21.42
C SER A 687 7.53 20.04 -22.30
N ASP A 688 6.58 19.36 -22.94
CA ASP A 688 6.82 18.31 -23.93
C ASP A 688 7.27 18.88 -25.28
N ARG A 689 8.58 19.12 -25.42
CA ARG A 689 9.20 19.64 -26.65
C ARG A 689 9.14 18.67 -27.83
N GLU A 690 9.10 17.36 -27.56
CA GLU A 690 9.05 16.31 -28.60
C GLU A 690 7.62 16.09 -29.15
N GLY A 691 6.59 16.68 -28.53
CA GLY A 691 5.20 16.56 -28.96
C GLY A 691 4.61 15.15 -28.77
N GLN A 692 5.14 14.39 -27.81
CA GLN A 692 4.75 12.99 -27.56
C GLN A 692 3.61 12.84 -26.57
N VAL A 693 3.34 13.87 -25.78
CA VAL A 693 2.20 13.91 -24.87
C VAL A 693 0.95 14.26 -25.68
N GLY A 694 0.05 13.29 -25.80
CA GLY A 694 -1.23 13.44 -26.50
C GLY A 694 -2.34 13.99 -25.60
N ALA A 695 -2.27 13.69 -24.30
CA ALA A 695 -3.26 14.11 -23.31
C ALA A 695 -2.65 14.28 -21.90
N VAL A 696 -3.22 15.19 -21.12
CA VAL A 696 -2.91 15.39 -19.69
C VAL A 696 -4.23 15.42 -18.93
N CYS A 697 -4.42 14.48 -18.01
CA CYS A 697 -5.62 14.41 -17.17
C CYS A 697 -5.35 14.87 -15.74
N ALA A 698 -6.34 15.52 -15.13
CA ALA A 698 -6.28 16.01 -13.76
C ALA A 698 -6.70 14.98 -12.70
N ARG A 699 -6.60 15.41 -11.44
CA ARG A 699 -7.15 14.73 -10.28
C ARG A 699 -8.59 15.18 -10.01
N THR A 700 -9.53 14.32 -10.37
CA THR A 700 -10.95 14.49 -10.05
C THR A 700 -11.31 14.04 -8.63
N HIS A 701 -12.07 14.87 -7.92
CA HIS A 701 -12.65 14.57 -6.62
C HIS A 701 -14.17 14.40 -6.72
N PRO A 702 -14.74 13.27 -6.28
CA PRO A 702 -16.18 13.11 -6.23
C PRO A 702 -16.76 13.95 -5.07
N VAL A 703 -17.82 14.70 -5.36
CA VAL A 703 -18.60 15.47 -4.39
C VAL A 703 -20.05 14.99 -4.37
N GLY A 704 -20.72 15.22 -3.25
CA GLY A 704 -22.11 14.82 -3.01
C GLY A 704 -22.36 14.46 -1.55
N SER A 705 -23.54 13.92 -1.28
CA SER A 705 -23.99 13.49 0.05
C SER A 705 -24.37 12.00 0.12
N GLY A 706 -24.22 11.39 1.30
CA GLY A 706 -24.68 10.03 1.58
C GLY A 706 -23.64 8.90 1.40
N PRO A 707 -24.04 7.65 1.71
CA PRO A 707 -23.11 6.52 1.81
C PRO A 707 -22.50 6.08 0.48
N PHE A 708 -23.23 6.22 -0.63
CA PHE A 708 -22.70 5.90 -1.97
C PHE A 708 -21.57 6.86 -2.37
N VAL A 709 -21.63 8.12 -1.92
CA VAL A 709 -20.56 9.10 -2.14
C VAL A 709 -19.31 8.72 -1.36
N TRP A 710 -19.44 8.28 -0.10
CA TRP A 710 -18.28 7.81 0.69
C TRP A 710 -17.57 6.63 0.02
N TYR A 711 -18.33 5.67 -0.51
CA TYR A 711 -17.77 4.56 -1.27
C TYR A 711 -17.06 5.06 -2.55
N GLN A 712 -17.65 6.01 -3.26
CA GLN A 712 -17.05 6.58 -4.47
C GLN A 712 -15.79 7.40 -4.17
N MET A 713 -15.73 8.13 -3.04
CA MET A 713 -14.51 8.81 -2.59
C MET A 713 -13.36 7.81 -2.40
N PHE A 714 -13.63 6.66 -1.79
CA PHE A 714 -12.64 5.59 -1.64
C PHE A 714 -12.22 4.99 -2.99
N ASP A 715 -13.19 4.70 -3.87
CA ASP A 715 -12.92 4.13 -5.19
C ASP A 715 -12.12 5.09 -6.10
N TYR A 716 -12.44 6.39 -6.07
CA TYR A 716 -11.67 7.42 -6.76
C TYR A 716 -10.26 7.56 -6.17
N ALA A 717 -10.09 7.43 -4.85
CA ALA A 717 -8.76 7.44 -4.24
C ALA A 717 -7.91 6.28 -4.75
N ILE A 718 -8.45 5.05 -4.80
CA ILE A 718 -7.73 3.90 -5.39
C ILE A 718 -7.41 4.15 -6.87
N GLY A 719 -8.40 4.59 -7.65
CA GLY A 719 -8.26 4.79 -9.08
C GLY A 719 -7.29 5.92 -9.45
N HIS A 720 -7.43 7.09 -8.82
CA HIS A 720 -6.65 8.28 -9.14
C HIS A 720 -5.33 8.36 -8.39
N TRP A 721 -5.28 7.99 -7.10
CA TRP A 721 -4.06 8.16 -6.29
C TRP A 721 -3.09 7.00 -6.41
N LEU A 722 -3.60 5.78 -6.65
CA LEU A 722 -2.76 4.58 -6.79
C LEU A 722 -2.64 4.17 -8.25
N GLN A 723 -3.76 3.79 -8.89
CA GLN A 723 -3.70 3.15 -10.19
C GLN A 723 -3.25 4.10 -11.31
N LYS A 724 -3.82 5.32 -11.41
CA LYS A 724 -3.41 6.30 -12.42
C LYS A 724 -1.97 6.78 -12.22
N VAL A 725 -1.54 6.98 -10.97
CA VAL A 725 -0.14 7.34 -10.66
C VAL A 725 0.81 6.21 -11.07
N ALA A 726 0.50 4.97 -10.71
CA ALA A 726 1.29 3.80 -11.13
C ALA A 726 1.37 3.70 -12.66
N ASN A 727 0.24 3.87 -13.35
CA ASN A 727 0.21 3.89 -14.82
C ASN A 727 1.07 5.00 -15.41
N HIS A 728 1.00 6.21 -14.85
CA HIS A 728 1.77 7.37 -15.31
C HIS A 728 3.27 7.19 -15.11
N VAL A 729 3.69 6.62 -13.98
CA VAL A 729 5.10 6.36 -13.66
C VAL A 729 5.67 5.21 -14.49
N LEU A 730 4.93 4.12 -14.64
CA LEU A 730 5.39 2.92 -15.37
C LEU A 730 5.32 3.06 -16.89
N GLY A 731 4.47 3.96 -17.40
CA GLY A 731 4.31 4.16 -18.83
C GLY A 731 3.34 5.28 -19.15
N SER A 732 2.07 4.95 -19.42
CA SER A 732 1.03 5.90 -19.78
C SER A 732 -0.26 5.62 -19.01
N VAL A 733 -1.03 6.68 -18.72
CA VAL A 733 -2.40 6.54 -18.25
C VAL A 733 -3.25 5.87 -19.34
N LEU A 734 -4.11 4.93 -18.95
CA LEU A 734 -4.98 4.16 -19.87
C LEU A 734 -6.44 4.61 -19.89
N CYS A 735 -6.77 5.63 -19.10
CA CYS A 735 -8.07 6.27 -19.09
C CYS A 735 -7.90 7.74 -18.74
N ALA A 736 -7.91 8.61 -19.74
CA ALA A 736 -8.05 10.04 -19.56
C ALA A 736 -9.54 10.37 -19.44
N PRO A 737 -10.05 10.72 -18.24
CA PRO A 737 -11.48 10.92 -18.04
C PRO A 737 -11.96 12.15 -18.81
N GLY A 738 -13.14 12.06 -19.42
CA GLY A 738 -13.74 13.16 -20.19
C GLY A 738 -14.18 14.36 -19.35
N CYS A 739 -14.21 14.22 -18.01
CA CYS A 739 -14.65 15.26 -17.09
C CYS A 739 -13.65 16.43 -16.96
N PHE A 740 -12.34 16.17 -17.04
CA PHE A 740 -11.32 17.22 -16.99
C PHE A 740 -9.96 16.76 -17.54
N THR A 741 -9.81 16.83 -18.87
CA THR A 741 -8.58 16.43 -19.58
C THR A 741 -8.24 17.40 -20.71
N VAL A 742 -6.97 17.77 -20.83
CA VAL A 742 -6.43 18.51 -21.98
C VAL A 742 -5.90 17.54 -23.03
N TYR A 743 -6.30 17.73 -24.28
CA TYR A 743 -5.86 16.96 -25.45
C TYR A 743 -5.12 17.83 -26.47
N ARG A 744 -4.08 17.28 -27.08
CA ARG A 744 -3.35 17.91 -28.20
C ARG A 744 -4.07 17.63 -29.51
N VAL A 745 -4.48 18.66 -30.26
CA VAL A 745 -5.27 18.51 -31.50
C VAL A 745 -4.54 17.70 -32.58
N GLU A 746 -3.22 17.79 -32.65
CA GLU A 746 -2.42 16.96 -33.57
C GLU A 746 -2.55 15.46 -33.28
N ALA A 747 -2.67 15.08 -32.00
CA ALA A 747 -2.88 13.71 -31.60
C ALA A 747 -4.30 13.25 -31.97
N ILE A 748 -5.30 14.11 -31.71
CA ILE A 748 -6.71 13.86 -32.10
C ILE A 748 -6.81 13.61 -33.60
N LYS A 749 -6.17 14.46 -34.43
CA LYS A 749 -6.22 14.34 -35.90
C LYS A 749 -5.80 12.96 -36.41
N LYS A 750 -4.83 12.30 -35.75
CA LYS A 750 -4.36 10.97 -36.16
C LYS A 750 -5.36 9.85 -35.89
N VAL A 751 -6.20 9.99 -34.88
CA VAL A 751 -7.09 8.92 -34.40
C VAL A 751 -8.58 9.19 -34.64
N LEU A 752 -8.95 10.41 -35.06
CA LEU A 752 -10.33 10.84 -35.18
C LEU A 752 -11.16 9.96 -36.13
N GLU A 753 -10.56 9.46 -37.22
CA GLU A 753 -11.25 8.58 -38.18
C GLU A 753 -11.68 7.25 -37.54
N GLU A 754 -10.77 6.61 -36.79
CA GLU A 754 -11.07 5.35 -36.08
C GLU A 754 -12.04 5.61 -34.92
N TYR A 755 -11.91 6.75 -34.25
CA TYR A 755 -12.78 7.14 -33.14
C TYR A 755 -14.25 7.36 -33.57
N ARG A 756 -14.46 7.95 -34.75
CA ARG A 756 -15.80 8.19 -35.32
C ARG A 756 -16.40 6.97 -36.03
N SER A 757 -15.70 5.84 -36.07
CA SER A 757 -16.20 4.62 -36.69
C SER A 757 -17.52 4.16 -36.06
N ASP A 758 -18.39 3.58 -36.88
CA ASP A 758 -19.66 3.04 -36.42
C ASP A 758 -19.49 1.80 -35.53
N VAL A 759 -20.56 1.45 -34.82
CA VAL A 759 -20.62 0.26 -33.97
C VAL A 759 -21.25 -0.86 -34.79
N GLU A 760 -20.44 -1.87 -35.12
CA GLU A 760 -20.90 -3.02 -35.92
C GLU A 760 -21.20 -4.25 -35.05
N GLU A 761 -20.44 -4.41 -33.96
CA GLU A 761 -20.54 -5.55 -33.04
C GLU A 761 -20.93 -5.14 -31.60
N ALA A 762 -21.34 -6.12 -30.79
CA ALA A 762 -21.63 -5.89 -29.37
C ALA A 762 -20.38 -5.49 -28.56
N SER A 763 -19.21 -6.04 -28.92
CA SER A 763 -17.90 -5.68 -28.36
C SER A 763 -17.54 -4.21 -28.64
N ASP A 764 -17.84 -3.74 -29.84
CA ASP A 764 -17.69 -2.34 -30.27
C ASP A 764 -18.59 -1.42 -29.47
N PHE A 765 -19.81 -1.84 -29.13
CA PHE A 765 -20.69 -1.05 -28.28
C PHE A 765 -20.10 -0.84 -26.88
N LEU A 766 -19.57 -1.91 -26.28
CA LEU A 766 -18.92 -1.85 -24.95
C LEU A 766 -17.66 -0.98 -24.97
N THR A 767 -16.88 -1.05 -26.04
CA THR A 767 -15.62 -0.33 -26.17
C THR A 767 -15.84 1.13 -26.53
N LYS A 768 -16.55 1.38 -27.64
CA LYS A 768 -16.67 2.70 -28.28
C LYS A 768 -17.73 3.59 -27.62
N ASP A 769 -18.92 3.06 -27.29
CA ASP A 769 -20.04 3.87 -26.81
C ASP A 769 -20.19 3.87 -25.28
N MET A 770 -19.84 2.78 -24.60
CA MET A 770 -19.89 2.68 -23.12
C MET A 770 -18.56 3.07 -22.44
N GLY A 771 -17.46 3.11 -23.20
CA GLY A 771 -16.14 3.45 -22.71
C GLY A 771 -15.44 4.45 -23.60
N GLU A 772 -16.16 5.43 -24.13
CA GLU A 772 -15.69 6.39 -25.14
C GLU A 772 -14.37 7.08 -24.75
N ASP A 773 -14.22 7.44 -23.48
CA ASP A 773 -12.99 8.06 -22.95
C ASP A 773 -11.81 7.08 -22.94
N ARG A 774 -12.05 5.83 -22.54
CA ARG A 774 -11.05 4.75 -22.55
C ARG A 774 -10.68 4.34 -23.96
N TRP A 775 -11.67 4.29 -24.85
CA TRP A 775 -11.46 3.99 -26.25
C TRP A 775 -10.59 5.05 -26.90
N PHE A 776 -10.92 6.32 -26.68
CA PHE A 776 -10.11 7.42 -27.18
C PHE A 776 -8.68 7.39 -26.63
N THR A 777 -8.53 7.15 -25.33
CA THR A 777 -7.21 6.98 -24.71
C THR A 777 -6.43 5.81 -25.33
N THR A 778 -7.09 4.67 -25.55
CA THR A 778 -6.48 3.47 -26.16
C THR A 778 -6.00 3.77 -27.58
N LEU A 779 -6.77 4.52 -28.37
CA LEU A 779 -6.36 4.94 -29.70
C LEU A 779 -5.13 5.85 -29.67
N LEU A 780 -5.08 6.82 -28.75
CA LEU A 780 -3.91 7.69 -28.59
C LEU A 780 -2.66 6.90 -28.22
N VAL A 781 -2.77 5.93 -27.30
CA VAL A 781 -1.65 5.04 -26.92
C VAL A 781 -1.20 4.19 -28.11
N LYS A 782 -2.14 3.60 -28.87
CA LYS A 782 -1.85 2.83 -30.10
C LYS A 782 -1.12 3.68 -31.16
N ALA A 783 -1.49 4.96 -31.26
CA ALA A 783 -0.89 5.92 -32.18
C ALA A 783 0.47 6.46 -31.73
N GLY A 784 1.00 6.00 -30.59
CA GLY A 784 2.33 6.34 -30.09
C GLY A 784 2.39 7.51 -29.10
N TYR A 785 1.25 8.02 -28.65
CA TYR A 785 1.21 9.13 -27.69
C TYR A 785 1.24 8.64 -26.24
N LYS A 786 1.89 9.42 -25.38
CA LYS A 786 1.83 9.28 -23.93
C LYS A 786 0.67 10.11 -23.37
N ILE A 787 -0.03 9.56 -22.38
CA ILE A 787 -1.00 10.27 -21.57
C ILE A 787 -0.43 10.46 -20.17
N ASN A 788 -0.39 11.71 -19.75
CA ASN A 788 0.14 12.11 -18.45
C ASN A 788 -0.97 12.35 -17.43
N TYR A 789 -0.63 12.12 -16.16
CA TYR A 789 -1.46 12.47 -15.02
C TYR A 789 -0.85 13.69 -14.31
N CYS A 790 -1.64 14.75 -14.11
CA CYS A 790 -1.22 15.95 -13.41
C CYS A 790 -1.83 15.96 -12.00
N ALA A 791 -1.00 15.65 -10.99
CA ALA A 791 -1.44 15.64 -9.59
C ALA A 791 -1.75 17.04 -9.03
N GLY A 792 -1.15 18.09 -9.60
CA GLY A 792 -1.36 19.48 -9.21
C GLY A 792 -2.56 20.15 -9.88
N ALA A 793 -3.17 19.50 -10.88
CA ALA A 793 -4.43 19.95 -11.47
C ALA A 793 -5.59 19.20 -10.80
N VAL A 794 -6.55 19.94 -10.27
CA VAL A 794 -7.67 19.40 -9.49
C VAL A 794 -9.00 19.90 -10.04
N ASP A 795 -9.98 18.99 -10.09
CA ASP A 795 -11.37 19.24 -10.43
C ASP A 795 -12.29 18.49 -9.46
N SER A 796 -13.55 18.91 -9.36
CA SER A 796 -14.57 18.17 -8.63
C SER A 796 -15.79 17.88 -9.51
N THR A 797 -16.40 16.72 -9.33
CA THR A 797 -17.53 16.23 -10.14
C THR A 797 -18.60 15.70 -9.20
N HIS A 798 -19.87 15.97 -9.51
CA HIS A 798 -20.97 15.37 -8.75
C HIS A 798 -21.06 13.89 -9.07
N CYS A 799 -21.06 13.07 -8.02
CA CYS A 799 -21.16 11.62 -8.18
C CYS A 799 -22.55 11.11 -7.78
N PRO A 800 -23.00 9.97 -8.34
CA PRO A 800 -24.28 9.36 -7.98
C PRO A 800 -24.53 9.26 -6.47
N GLU A 801 -25.60 9.89 -5.98
CA GLU A 801 -26.01 9.81 -4.57
C GLU A 801 -26.97 8.64 -4.33
N GLU A 802 -27.71 8.22 -5.37
CA GLU A 802 -28.69 7.15 -5.31
C GLU A 802 -28.19 5.83 -5.92
N PHE A 803 -28.73 4.72 -5.42
CA PHE A 803 -28.38 3.38 -5.91
C PHE A 803 -28.62 3.21 -7.42
N ASP A 804 -29.72 3.74 -7.96
CA ASP A 804 -30.07 3.52 -9.37
C ASP A 804 -29.08 4.19 -10.32
N GLU A 805 -28.64 5.40 -9.97
CA GLU A 805 -27.63 6.13 -10.72
C GLU A 805 -26.27 5.46 -10.59
N PHE A 806 -25.88 5.09 -9.37
CA PHE A 806 -24.65 4.37 -9.10
C PHE A 806 -24.57 3.06 -9.87
N TRP A 807 -25.64 2.25 -9.87
CA TRP A 807 -25.70 0.99 -10.60
C TRP A 807 -25.62 1.19 -12.12
N LYS A 808 -26.33 2.18 -12.67
CA LYS A 808 -26.24 2.54 -14.09
C LYS A 808 -24.82 2.95 -14.48
N GLN A 809 -24.11 3.68 -13.62
CA GLN A 809 -22.71 4.05 -13.83
C GLN A 809 -21.82 2.79 -13.84
N ARG A 810 -21.94 1.90 -12.85
CA ARG A 810 -21.12 0.67 -12.76
C ARG A 810 -21.32 -0.29 -13.92
N ARG A 811 -22.56 -0.43 -14.40
CA ARG A 811 -22.89 -1.22 -15.59
C ARG A 811 -22.22 -0.72 -16.87
N ARG A 812 -21.89 0.57 -16.93
CA ARG A 812 -21.16 1.17 -18.05
C ARG A 812 -19.65 0.97 -17.86
N TRP A 813 -19.13 1.37 -16.70
CA TRP A 813 -17.70 1.46 -16.45
C TRP A 813 -16.99 0.11 -16.36
N ILE A 814 -17.56 -0.88 -15.66
CA ILE A 814 -16.86 -2.15 -15.42
C ILE A 814 -16.69 -2.93 -16.74
N PRO A 815 -17.74 -3.17 -17.54
CA PRO A 815 -17.59 -3.89 -18.80
C PRO A 815 -16.72 -3.15 -19.81
N SER A 816 -16.83 -1.82 -19.90
CA SER A 816 -16.03 -1.04 -20.85
C SER A 816 -14.55 -0.98 -20.45
N THR A 817 -14.24 -0.99 -19.15
CA THR A 817 -12.88 -1.14 -18.64
C THR A 817 -12.29 -2.48 -19.06
N LEU A 818 -13.04 -3.57 -18.85
CA LEU A 818 -12.61 -4.92 -19.22
C LEU A 818 -12.35 -5.03 -20.73
N ALA A 819 -13.29 -4.55 -21.55
CA ALA A 819 -13.20 -4.61 -23.01
C ALA A 819 -11.98 -3.83 -23.54
N ASN A 820 -11.78 -2.59 -23.07
CA ASN A 820 -10.63 -1.77 -23.49
C ASN A 820 -9.29 -2.35 -23.01
N GLN A 821 -9.23 -2.92 -21.81
CA GLN A 821 -8.01 -3.53 -21.29
C GLN A 821 -7.63 -4.79 -22.09
N ILE A 822 -8.61 -5.63 -22.42
CA ILE A 822 -8.43 -6.79 -23.31
C ILE A 822 -7.95 -6.32 -24.68
N LEU A 823 -8.53 -5.26 -25.24
CA LEU A 823 -8.14 -4.72 -26.53
C LEU A 823 -6.68 -4.21 -26.55
N LEU A 824 -6.26 -3.49 -25.50
CA LEU A 824 -4.88 -3.05 -25.34
C LEU A 824 -3.92 -4.24 -25.32
N LEU A 825 -4.24 -5.27 -24.52
CA LEU A 825 -3.40 -6.47 -24.38
C LEU A 825 -3.45 -7.37 -25.62
N LYS A 826 -4.54 -7.39 -26.38
CA LYS A 826 -4.61 -8.10 -27.66
C LYS A 826 -3.67 -7.48 -28.69
N ASN A 827 -3.55 -6.15 -28.69
CA ASN A 827 -2.72 -5.37 -29.61
C ASN A 827 -1.33 -5.04 -29.03
N TRP A 828 -0.87 -5.79 -28.01
CA TRP A 828 0.34 -5.45 -27.24
C TRP A 828 1.60 -5.30 -28.09
N LYS A 829 1.76 -6.09 -29.16
CA LYS A 829 2.93 -6.03 -30.05
C LYS A 829 3.01 -4.69 -30.78
N ASP A 830 1.88 -4.25 -31.35
CA ASP A 830 1.81 -3.00 -32.09
C ASP A 830 1.95 -1.81 -31.15
N VAL A 831 1.32 -1.88 -29.98
CA VAL A 831 1.40 -0.83 -28.95
C VAL A 831 2.84 -0.66 -28.46
N ASN A 832 3.53 -1.75 -28.09
CA ASN A 832 4.92 -1.71 -27.63
C ASN A 832 5.88 -1.20 -28.73
N LYS A 833 5.62 -1.57 -29.99
CA LYS A 833 6.43 -1.12 -31.13
C LYS A 833 6.23 0.36 -31.45
N ASN A 834 4.98 0.82 -31.42
CA ASN A 834 4.61 2.18 -31.84
C ASN A 834 4.76 3.21 -30.71
N ASN A 835 4.75 2.79 -29.45
CA ASN A 835 4.79 3.67 -28.30
C ASN A 835 5.97 3.34 -27.39
N LYS A 836 7.04 4.14 -27.48
CA LYS A 836 8.26 3.98 -26.67
C LYS A 836 8.03 4.08 -25.16
N HIS A 837 6.90 4.65 -24.73
CA HIS A 837 6.53 4.79 -23.32
C HIS A 837 5.80 3.57 -22.76
N ILE A 838 5.41 2.61 -23.61
CA ILE A 838 4.75 1.37 -23.19
C ILE A 838 5.78 0.24 -23.22
N SER A 839 6.27 -0.15 -22.05
CA SER A 839 7.27 -1.22 -21.90
C SER A 839 6.62 -2.59 -21.69
N MET A 840 7.40 -3.67 -21.87
CA MET A 840 6.95 -5.03 -21.53
C MET A 840 6.56 -5.19 -20.04
N PRO A 841 7.31 -4.66 -19.06
CA PRO A 841 6.88 -4.66 -17.66
C PRO A 841 5.55 -3.95 -17.43
N PHE A 842 5.30 -2.83 -18.11
CA PHE A 842 4.01 -2.15 -18.05
C PHE A 842 2.89 -3.05 -18.57
N LEU A 843 3.08 -3.75 -19.69
CA LEU A 843 2.09 -4.68 -20.25
C LEU A 843 1.84 -5.87 -19.32
N ILE A 844 2.88 -6.41 -18.67
CA ILE A 844 2.75 -7.48 -17.67
C ILE A 844 1.96 -6.99 -16.46
N PHE A 845 2.23 -5.77 -15.97
CA PHE A 845 1.46 -5.14 -14.90
C PHE A 845 -0.02 -5.01 -15.28
N GLN A 846 -0.32 -4.55 -16.49
CA GLN A 846 -1.70 -4.47 -17.00
C GLN A 846 -2.38 -5.84 -17.12
N ALA A 847 -1.65 -6.86 -17.57
CA ALA A 847 -2.15 -8.23 -17.64
C ALA A 847 -2.47 -8.79 -16.23
N GLY A 848 -1.62 -8.48 -15.24
CA GLY A 848 -1.86 -8.82 -13.84
C GLY A 848 -3.10 -8.14 -13.26
N LEU A 849 -3.31 -6.86 -13.55
CA LEU A 849 -4.52 -6.13 -13.14
C LEU A 849 -5.79 -6.72 -13.79
N LEU A 850 -5.73 -7.07 -15.08
CA LEU A 850 -6.83 -7.73 -15.77
C LEU A 850 -7.13 -9.10 -15.13
N PHE A 851 -6.10 -9.91 -14.90
CA PHE A 851 -6.23 -11.21 -14.25
C PHE A 851 -6.87 -11.09 -12.86
N SER A 852 -6.40 -10.15 -12.04
CA SER A 852 -6.96 -9.86 -10.72
C SER A 852 -8.44 -9.47 -10.79
N THR A 853 -8.82 -8.63 -11.77
CA THR A 853 -10.21 -8.22 -11.99
C THR A 853 -11.11 -9.41 -12.34
N VAL A 854 -10.63 -10.35 -13.16
CA VAL A 854 -11.36 -11.56 -13.55
C VAL A 854 -11.49 -12.56 -12.40
N VAL A 855 -10.47 -12.67 -11.53
CA VAL A 855 -10.48 -13.58 -10.38
C VAL A 855 -11.30 -13.03 -9.21
N SER A 856 -11.38 -11.71 -9.05
CA SER A 856 -12.05 -11.02 -7.93
C SER A 856 -13.45 -11.57 -7.57
N PRO A 857 -14.39 -11.80 -8.52
CA PRO A 857 -15.70 -12.38 -8.19
C PRO A 857 -15.60 -13.77 -7.54
N SER A 858 -14.64 -14.60 -7.98
CA SER A 858 -14.42 -15.93 -7.41
C SER A 858 -13.90 -15.83 -5.97
N THR A 859 -13.00 -14.88 -5.70
CA THR A 859 -12.51 -14.60 -4.34
C THR A 859 -13.64 -14.18 -3.41
N CYS A 860 -14.55 -13.31 -3.87
CA CYS A 860 -15.72 -12.90 -3.08
C CYS A 860 -16.64 -14.10 -2.76
N ILE A 861 -16.89 -14.99 -3.73
CA ILE A 861 -17.70 -16.20 -3.50
C ILE A 861 -17.01 -17.14 -2.50
N LEU A 862 -15.68 -17.29 -2.56
CA LEU A 862 -14.92 -18.11 -1.60
C LEU A 862 -14.99 -17.53 -0.18
N ILE A 863 -14.81 -16.22 -0.02
CA ILE A 863 -14.92 -15.53 1.28
C ILE A 863 -16.33 -15.70 1.84
N LEU A 864 -17.35 -15.48 1.01
CA LEU A 864 -18.75 -15.65 1.39
C LEU A 864 -19.03 -17.10 1.82
N SER A 865 -18.58 -18.08 1.04
CA SER A 865 -18.77 -19.50 1.31
C SER A 865 -18.11 -19.93 2.62
N GLY A 866 -16.89 -19.48 2.88
CA GLY A 866 -16.19 -19.78 4.14
C GLY A 866 -16.86 -19.11 5.33
N GLY A 867 -17.18 -17.82 5.21
CA GLY A 867 -17.81 -17.08 6.31
C GLY A 867 -19.21 -17.57 6.65
N LEU A 868 -20.02 -17.99 5.67
CA LEU A 868 -21.33 -18.61 5.94
C LEU A 868 -21.20 -19.97 6.61
N TYR A 869 -20.19 -20.78 6.26
CA TYR A 869 -19.93 -22.03 6.94
C TYR A 869 -19.62 -21.81 8.43
N TYR A 870 -18.75 -20.86 8.75
CA TYR A 870 -18.43 -20.56 10.15
C TYR A 870 -19.52 -19.80 10.89
N GLY A 871 -20.28 -18.94 10.22
CA GLY A 871 -21.29 -18.09 10.84
C GLY A 871 -22.62 -18.80 11.11
N VAL A 872 -23.05 -19.67 10.19
CA VAL A 872 -24.38 -20.33 10.22
C VAL A 872 -24.35 -21.81 9.88
N GLY A 873 -23.17 -22.43 9.72
CA GLY A 873 -23.03 -23.86 9.45
C GLY A 873 -23.39 -24.28 8.02
N ILE A 874 -23.57 -23.34 7.08
CA ILE A 874 -23.95 -23.68 5.70
C ILE A 874 -22.74 -24.36 5.01
N PRO A 875 -22.88 -25.60 4.50
CA PRO A 875 -21.79 -26.28 3.81
C PRO A 875 -21.25 -25.45 2.63
N PRO A 876 -19.93 -25.36 2.43
CA PRO A 876 -19.34 -24.51 1.40
C PRO A 876 -19.88 -24.77 -0.02
N TRP A 877 -20.05 -26.05 -0.38
CA TRP A 877 -20.57 -26.43 -1.70
C TRP A 877 -21.98 -25.90 -1.94
N LEU A 878 -22.82 -25.83 -0.91
CA LEU A 878 -24.20 -25.35 -1.00
C LEU A 878 -24.23 -23.82 -1.22
N SER A 879 -23.42 -23.08 -0.47
CA SER A 879 -23.23 -21.64 -0.65
C SER A 879 -22.75 -21.30 -2.07
N LEU A 880 -21.85 -22.11 -2.61
CA LEU A 880 -21.31 -21.96 -3.95
C LEU A 880 -22.38 -22.22 -5.02
N VAL A 881 -23.18 -23.29 -4.88
CA VAL A 881 -24.30 -23.60 -5.78
C VAL A 881 -25.33 -22.46 -5.79
N PHE A 882 -25.72 -21.93 -4.63
CA PHE A 882 -26.65 -20.80 -4.58
C PHE A 882 -26.09 -19.53 -5.21
N SER A 883 -24.80 -19.23 -4.98
CA SER A 883 -24.14 -18.06 -5.57
C SER A 883 -24.10 -18.13 -7.11
N ILE A 884 -23.79 -19.30 -7.67
CA ILE A 884 -23.84 -19.55 -9.11
C ILE A 884 -25.27 -19.42 -9.62
N LEU A 885 -26.24 -20.04 -8.94
CA LEU A 885 -27.65 -20.00 -9.32
C LEU A 885 -28.18 -18.57 -9.38
N PHE A 886 -27.95 -17.75 -8.34
CA PHE A 886 -28.38 -16.35 -8.34
C PHE A 886 -27.73 -15.55 -9.49
N THR A 887 -26.46 -15.81 -9.78
CA THR A 887 -25.75 -15.15 -10.88
C THR A 887 -26.34 -15.53 -12.24
N LEU A 888 -26.60 -16.81 -12.47
CA LEU A 888 -27.20 -17.30 -13.72
C LEU A 888 -28.63 -16.78 -13.90
N VAL A 889 -29.45 -16.81 -12.85
CA VAL A 889 -30.81 -16.25 -12.87
C VAL A 889 -30.77 -14.76 -13.20
N PHE A 890 -29.88 -14.01 -12.55
CA PHE A 890 -29.74 -12.58 -12.83
C PHE A 890 -29.26 -12.33 -14.27
N ALA A 891 -28.34 -13.14 -14.81
CA ALA A 891 -27.90 -13.06 -16.20
C ALA A 891 -29.06 -13.29 -17.19
N VAL A 892 -29.90 -14.30 -16.97
CA VAL A 892 -31.09 -14.55 -17.80
C VAL A 892 -32.05 -13.37 -17.75
N ILE A 893 -32.23 -12.76 -16.57
CA ILE A 893 -33.10 -11.59 -16.40
C ILE A 893 -32.56 -10.36 -17.13
N CYS A 894 -31.24 -10.15 -17.10
CA CYS A 894 -30.57 -9.10 -17.87
C CYS A 894 -30.77 -9.24 -19.39
N ILE A 895 -30.96 -10.45 -19.89
CA ILE A 895 -31.21 -10.71 -21.33
C ILE A 895 -32.70 -10.54 -21.67
N ARG A 896 -33.62 -10.91 -20.77
CA ARG A 896 -35.05 -11.02 -21.09
C ARG A 896 -35.92 -9.83 -20.68
N TYR A 897 -35.54 -9.08 -19.66
CA TYR A 897 -36.40 -8.06 -19.05
C TYR A 897 -35.86 -6.64 -19.23
N SER A 898 -36.74 -5.64 -19.04
CA SER A 898 -36.41 -4.22 -19.14
C SER A 898 -35.44 -3.75 -18.05
N GLN A 899 -34.77 -2.62 -18.30
CA GLN A 899 -33.78 -2.05 -17.39
C GLN A 899 -34.33 -1.75 -15.99
N GLU A 900 -35.61 -1.38 -15.87
CA GLU A 900 -36.24 -1.12 -14.57
C GLU A 900 -36.37 -2.38 -13.72
N THR A 901 -36.78 -3.50 -14.32
CA THR A 901 -36.84 -4.79 -13.63
C THR A 901 -35.45 -5.26 -13.22
N GLN A 902 -34.46 -5.07 -14.09
CA GLN A 902 -33.06 -5.38 -13.77
C GLN A 902 -32.56 -4.57 -12.56
N LEU A 903 -32.88 -3.28 -12.46
CA LEU A 903 -32.51 -2.41 -11.34
C LEU A 903 -33.18 -2.85 -10.03
N LYS A 904 -34.49 -3.13 -10.06
CA LYS A 904 -35.23 -3.60 -8.87
C LYS A 904 -34.66 -4.91 -8.33
N LEU A 905 -34.38 -5.87 -9.20
CA LEU A 905 -33.80 -7.15 -8.78
C LEU A 905 -32.34 -6.99 -8.32
N ALA A 906 -31.55 -6.16 -8.99
CA ALA A 906 -30.18 -5.86 -8.56
C ALA A 906 -30.15 -5.29 -7.14
N LYS A 907 -31.07 -4.38 -6.79
CA LYS A 907 -31.24 -3.89 -5.42
C LYS A 907 -31.47 -5.04 -4.44
N ILE A 908 -32.45 -5.90 -4.72
CA ILE A 908 -32.80 -7.04 -3.85
C ILE A 908 -31.59 -7.97 -3.66
N LEU A 909 -30.91 -8.33 -4.75
CA LEU A 909 -29.73 -9.18 -4.68
C LEU A 909 -28.59 -8.51 -3.89
N CYS A 910 -28.33 -7.23 -4.11
CA CYS A 910 -27.34 -6.48 -3.33
C CYS A 910 -27.66 -6.52 -1.82
N TYR A 911 -28.93 -6.37 -1.41
CA TYR A 911 -29.32 -6.50 0.00
C TYR A 911 -29.10 -7.91 0.54
N ILE A 912 -29.43 -8.95 -0.24
CA ILE A 912 -29.20 -10.35 0.16
C ILE A 912 -27.71 -10.62 0.34
N PHE A 913 -26.87 -10.23 -0.63
CA PHE A 913 -25.43 -10.41 -0.54
C PHE A 913 -24.79 -9.56 0.56
N LEU A 914 -25.30 -8.35 0.81
CA LEU A 914 -24.86 -7.53 1.93
C LEU A 914 -25.12 -8.23 3.28
N LEU A 915 -26.32 -8.76 3.49
CA LEU A 915 -26.65 -9.50 4.70
C LEU A 915 -25.79 -10.76 4.85
N ALA A 916 -25.61 -11.51 3.76
CA ALA A 916 -24.79 -12.71 3.77
C ALA A 916 -23.31 -12.39 4.05
N MET A 917 -22.79 -11.27 3.55
CA MET A 917 -21.44 -10.79 3.86
C MET A 917 -21.30 -10.32 5.32
N LEU A 918 -22.33 -9.71 5.92
CA LEU A 918 -22.31 -9.37 7.35
C LEU A 918 -22.21 -10.63 8.21
N VAL A 919 -23.01 -11.66 7.92
CA VAL A 919 -22.92 -12.97 8.58
C VAL A 919 -21.55 -13.59 8.38
N ALA A 920 -21.00 -13.51 7.16
CA ALA A 920 -19.67 -14.03 6.86
C ALA A 920 -18.56 -13.33 7.66
N VAL A 921 -18.64 -12.01 7.83
CA VAL A 921 -17.71 -11.24 8.67
C VAL A 921 -17.80 -11.70 10.12
N VAL A 922 -19.01 -11.81 10.67
CA VAL A 922 -19.21 -12.30 12.05
C VAL A 922 -18.67 -13.72 12.20
N GLY A 923 -19.01 -14.63 11.29
CA GLY A 923 -18.50 -16.01 11.31
C GLY A 923 -16.97 -16.09 11.26
N THR A 924 -16.34 -15.24 10.44
CA THR A 924 -14.87 -15.17 10.35
C THR A 924 -14.26 -14.64 11.65
N VAL A 925 -14.86 -13.60 12.26
CA VAL A 925 -14.41 -13.06 13.55
C VAL A 925 -14.61 -14.09 14.66
N SER A 926 -15.76 -14.78 14.71
CA SER A 926 -16.03 -15.87 15.64
C SER A 926 -15.00 -16.98 15.50
N GLN A 927 -14.65 -17.38 14.27
CA GLN A 927 -13.59 -18.36 14.03
C GLN A 927 -12.22 -17.86 14.55
N MET A 928 -11.87 -16.60 14.30
CA MET A 928 -10.62 -16.02 14.82
C MET A 928 -10.59 -16.07 16.36
N VAL A 929 -11.68 -15.69 17.02
CA VAL A 929 -11.81 -15.73 18.48
C VAL A 929 -11.76 -17.16 19.02
N LEU A 930 -12.49 -18.10 18.40
CA LEU A 930 -12.47 -19.52 18.77
C LEU A 930 -11.10 -20.15 18.54
N SER A 931 -10.38 -19.75 17.49
CA SER A 931 -9.01 -20.22 17.24
C SER A 931 -8.02 -19.71 18.28
N ILE A 932 -8.32 -18.57 18.91
CA ILE A 932 -7.54 -18.01 20.03
C ILE A 932 -7.89 -18.72 21.36
N HIS A 933 -9.16 -19.07 21.59
CA HIS A 933 -9.64 -19.63 22.86
C HIS A 933 -9.71 -21.17 22.91
N SER A 934 -9.66 -21.86 21.78
CA SER A 934 -9.67 -23.32 21.77
C SER A 934 -8.34 -23.82 22.36
N PRO A 935 -8.35 -24.60 23.46
CA PRO A 935 -7.17 -25.32 23.88
C PRO A 935 -6.78 -26.25 22.73
N LYS A 936 -5.61 -26.02 22.13
CA LYS A 936 -5.05 -26.95 21.16
C LYS A 936 -4.88 -28.28 21.88
N THR A 937 -5.71 -29.26 21.54
CA THR A 937 -5.42 -30.64 21.89
C THR A 937 -4.03 -30.97 21.33
N PRO A 938 -3.13 -31.56 22.12
CA PRO A 938 -1.78 -31.85 21.67
C PRO A 938 -1.86 -32.77 20.44
N ILE A 939 -1.35 -32.29 19.31
CA ILE A 939 -1.11 -33.12 18.13
C ILE A 939 0.09 -33.99 18.50
N GLY A 940 -0.18 -35.18 19.05
CA GLY A 940 0.87 -36.10 19.44
C GLY A 940 0.46 -37.03 20.57
N THR A 941 -0.52 -37.89 20.31
CA THR A 941 -0.57 -39.30 20.72
C THR A 941 -1.92 -39.83 20.24
N GLY A 942 -1.91 -40.81 19.33
CA GLY A 942 -3.07 -41.68 19.23
C GLY A 942 -3.32 -42.32 20.60
N PRO A 943 -4.55 -42.76 20.91
CA PRO A 943 -4.79 -43.48 22.16
C PRO A 943 -3.85 -44.69 22.22
N PRO A 944 -3.25 -45.02 23.38
CA PRO A 944 -2.33 -46.13 23.49
C PRO A 944 -3.04 -47.44 23.08
N THR A 945 -2.52 -48.11 22.07
CA THR A 945 -3.14 -49.30 21.45
C THR A 945 -2.74 -50.63 22.11
N THR A 946 -2.19 -50.64 23.33
CA THR A 946 -1.76 -51.88 23.99
C THR A 946 -2.05 -51.87 25.49
N CYS A 947 -2.79 -52.89 25.95
CA CYS A 947 -3.04 -53.16 27.36
C CYS A 947 -1.95 -54.08 27.94
N PHE A 948 -1.51 -53.81 29.16
CA PHE A 948 -0.64 -54.69 29.95
C PHE A 948 -1.44 -55.26 31.12
N CYS A 949 -1.28 -56.56 31.40
CA CYS A 949 -1.77 -57.22 32.61
C CYS A 949 -0.57 -57.80 33.36
N GLY A 950 -0.34 -57.35 34.60
CA GLY A 950 0.79 -57.75 35.44
C GLY A 950 0.89 -56.88 36.70
N SER A 951 1.76 -57.27 37.63
CA SER A 951 2.08 -56.44 38.80
C SER A 951 2.99 -55.27 38.42
N GLU A 952 3.12 -54.26 39.29
CA GLU A 952 3.91 -53.05 39.00
C GLU A 952 5.37 -53.37 38.62
N ASP A 953 5.94 -54.42 39.22
CA ASP A 953 7.31 -54.90 38.95
C ASP A 953 7.50 -55.49 37.54
N ASP A 954 6.43 -56.00 36.91
CA ASP A 954 6.47 -56.60 35.57
C ASP A 954 6.48 -55.53 34.47
N ILE A 955 5.99 -54.33 34.79
CA ILE A 955 5.93 -53.16 33.88
C ILE A 955 7.30 -52.47 33.82
N GLU A 956 8.03 -52.39 34.92
CA GLU A 956 9.37 -51.79 34.96
C GLU A 956 10.42 -52.62 34.21
N ASN A 957 10.28 -53.94 34.16
CA ASN A 957 11.24 -54.84 33.48
C ASN A 957 10.90 -55.16 32.01
N GLY A 958 9.76 -54.66 31.48
CA GLY A 958 9.43 -54.78 30.05
C GLY A 958 9.18 -56.21 29.55
N THR A 959 8.87 -57.15 30.44
CA THR A 959 8.59 -58.55 30.09
C THR A 959 7.14 -58.73 29.64
N LYS A 960 6.94 -59.11 28.37
CA LYS A 960 5.61 -59.45 27.84
C LYS A 960 5.23 -60.88 28.28
N LEU A 961 4.21 -61.01 29.13
CA LEU A 961 3.65 -62.32 29.50
C LEU A 961 2.85 -62.93 28.33
N GLN A 962 2.85 -64.27 28.28
CA GLN A 962 2.23 -65.07 27.22
C GLN A 962 0.69 -65.10 27.39
N GLU A 963 -0.06 -65.05 26.28
CA GLU A 963 -1.52 -64.74 26.22
C GLU A 963 -2.42 -65.70 27.01
N ASP A 964 -1.94 -66.89 27.35
CA ASP A 964 -2.61 -67.95 28.09
C ASP A 964 -2.68 -67.73 29.61
N MET A 965 -2.07 -66.66 30.13
CA MET A 965 -2.05 -66.30 31.56
C MET A 965 -3.13 -65.29 32.00
N CYS A 966 -3.97 -64.79 31.08
CA CYS A 966 -5.02 -63.80 31.40
C CYS A 966 -6.37 -64.47 31.74
N ALA A 967 -6.76 -64.47 33.01
CA ALA A 967 -8.05 -65.00 33.46
C ALA A 967 -9.14 -63.91 33.46
N PHE A 968 -10.24 -64.16 32.72
CA PHE A 968 -11.59 -63.52 32.74
C PHE A 968 -12.00 -62.57 31.58
N PRO A 969 -13.27 -62.68 31.09
CA PRO A 969 -13.84 -61.86 30.00
C PRO A 969 -14.55 -60.57 30.49
N CYS A 970 -14.64 -59.53 29.65
CA CYS A 970 -15.18 -58.20 29.99
C CYS A 970 -16.60 -57.93 29.44
N PRO A 971 -17.56 -57.40 30.22
CA PRO A 971 -18.90 -57.05 29.73
C PRO A 971 -19.36 -55.60 30.02
N GLY A 972 -20.30 -55.11 29.20
CA GLY A 972 -21.22 -54.00 29.51
C GLY A 972 -22.68 -54.46 29.37
N ASP A 973 -23.50 -54.21 30.39
CA ASP A 973 -24.93 -53.87 30.26
C ASP A 973 -25.55 -53.42 31.62
N SER A 974 -26.38 -52.38 31.54
CA SER A 974 -27.43 -51.87 32.46
C SER A 974 -27.31 -51.94 34.01
N GLY A 975 -27.27 -50.76 34.65
CA GLY A 975 -28.05 -50.43 35.87
C GLY A 975 -27.33 -50.38 37.24
N GLU A 976 -27.36 -49.19 37.86
CA GLU A 976 -27.24 -48.90 39.31
C GLU A 976 -25.86 -48.57 39.95
N PHE A 977 -25.95 -47.86 41.10
CA PHE A 977 -25.10 -46.76 41.61
C PHE A 977 -23.81 -47.12 42.39
N CYS A 978 -22.94 -46.11 42.54
CA CYS A 978 -21.75 -46.05 43.41
C CYS A 978 -21.94 -46.58 44.85
N GLY A 979 -20.94 -47.34 45.33
CA GLY A 979 -20.63 -47.49 46.75
C GLY A 979 -20.08 -48.88 47.10
N GLY A 980 -18.83 -48.97 47.57
CA GLY A 980 -18.33 -50.20 48.19
C GLY A 980 -16.82 -50.37 48.15
N SER A 981 -16.23 -50.65 49.30
CA SER A 981 -14.80 -50.84 49.58
C SER A 981 -14.14 -51.97 48.81
N ALA A 982 -12.84 -51.77 48.55
CA ALA A 982 -11.93 -52.68 47.87
C ALA A 982 -11.89 -54.09 48.47
N LYS A 983 -11.89 -55.10 47.59
CA LYS A 983 -11.30 -56.42 47.83
C LYS A 983 -10.17 -56.64 46.82
N PRO A 984 -9.04 -57.28 47.22
CA PRO A 984 -7.92 -57.51 46.32
C PRO A 984 -8.29 -58.62 45.32
N GLY A 985 -8.05 -58.36 44.03
CA GLY A 985 -8.01 -59.41 43.01
C GLY A 985 -8.97 -59.32 41.83
N GLN A 986 -9.42 -58.14 41.38
CA GLN A 986 -10.10 -58.04 40.07
C GLN A 986 -9.86 -56.67 39.41
N ILE A 987 -9.13 -56.68 38.28
CA ILE A 987 -9.01 -55.58 37.32
C ILE A 987 -9.72 -56.04 36.05
N SER A 988 -10.62 -55.22 35.50
CA SER A 988 -11.28 -55.44 34.21
C SER A 988 -10.94 -54.29 33.25
N VAL A 989 -10.62 -54.60 31.99
CA VAL A 989 -10.15 -53.66 30.95
C VAL A 989 -11.19 -53.58 29.82
N TYR A 990 -11.61 -52.36 29.44
CA TYR A 990 -12.62 -52.11 28.39
C TYR A 990 -12.00 -51.76 27.02
N ASN A 991 -12.77 -51.98 25.94
CA ASN A 991 -12.41 -51.63 24.57
C ASN A 991 -12.80 -50.17 24.22
N ILE A 992 -11.79 -49.34 23.91
CA ILE A 992 -11.91 -47.88 23.70
C ILE A 992 -12.71 -47.49 22.44
N ASN A 993 -12.98 -48.41 21.51
CA ASN A 993 -13.60 -48.09 20.23
C ASN A 993 -15.14 -47.89 20.27
N GLU A 994 -15.84 -48.40 21.29
CA GLU A 994 -17.28 -48.12 21.47
C GLU A 994 -17.50 -46.79 22.23
N CYS A 995 -16.70 -46.49 23.25
CA CYS A 995 -16.73 -45.19 23.93
C CYS A 995 -16.39 -44.02 23.00
N THR A 996 -15.56 -44.21 21.97
CA THR A 996 -15.20 -43.11 21.04
C THR A 996 -16.30 -42.79 20.03
N ARG A 997 -17.26 -43.69 19.77
CA ARG A 997 -18.44 -43.36 18.95
C ARG A 997 -19.47 -42.56 19.75
N GLU A 998 -19.71 -42.92 21.00
CA GLU A 998 -20.59 -42.15 21.88
C GLU A 998 -19.94 -40.83 22.32
N ALA A 999 -18.64 -40.78 22.61
CA ALA A 999 -17.94 -39.54 22.93
C ALA A 999 -17.79 -38.59 21.73
N ARG A 1000 -17.65 -39.09 20.49
CA ARG A 1000 -17.74 -38.23 19.28
C ARG A 1000 -19.15 -37.70 19.07
N SER A 1001 -20.17 -38.53 19.29
CA SER A 1001 -21.57 -38.10 19.30
C SER A 1001 -21.84 -37.02 20.37
N GLN A 1002 -21.31 -37.19 21.58
CA GLN A 1002 -21.45 -36.23 22.68
C GLN A 1002 -20.63 -34.95 22.45
N GLN A 1003 -19.42 -35.05 21.89
CA GLN A 1003 -18.54 -33.90 21.65
C GLN A 1003 -18.97 -33.07 20.44
N ASP A 1004 -19.55 -33.70 19.41
CA ASP A 1004 -20.22 -32.99 18.32
C ASP A 1004 -21.54 -32.37 18.84
N GLN A 1005 -22.30 -33.07 19.69
CA GLN A 1005 -23.48 -32.49 20.37
C GLN A 1005 -23.13 -31.32 21.30
N ASP A 1006 -22.02 -31.36 22.03
CA ASP A 1006 -21.59 -30.30 22.97
C ASP A 1006 -20.95 -29.11 22.24
N LYS A 1007 -20.26 -29.33 21.11
CA LYS A 1007 -19.83 -28.24 20.22
C LYS A 1007 -21.03 -27.57 19.56
N ASP A 1008 -22.01 -28.35 19.12
CA ASP A 1008 -23.27 -27.82 18.59
C ASP A 1008 -24.04 -27.07 19.68
N LYS A 1009 -24.08 -27.57 20.93
CA LYS A 1009 -24.72 -26.91 22.07
C LYS A 1009 -24.06 -25.59 22.45
N LEU A 1010 -22.72 -25.55 22.48
CA LEU A 1010 -21.96 -24.33 22.77
C LEU A 1010 -22.08 -23.29 21.65
N SER A 1011 -22.10 -23.75 20.39
CA SER A 1011 -22.36 -22.88 19.24
C SER A 1011 -23.78 -22.33 19.27
N TYR A 1012 -24.78 -23.17 19.59
CA TYR A 1012 -26.17 -22.75 19.78
C TYR A 1012 -26.35 -21.79 20.95
N ASP A 1013 -25.67 -21.98 22.08
CA ASP A 1013 -25.75 -21.08 23.25
C ASP A 1013 -25.06 -19.73 23.01
N ILE A 1014 -23.94 -19.70 22.26
CA ILE A 1014 -23.27 -18.45 21.88
C ILE A 1014 -24.12 -17.70 20.85
N VAL A 1015 -24.66 -18.40 19.84
CA VAL A 1015 -25.57 -17.81 18.86
C VAL A 1015 -26.87 -17.35 19.54
N ALA A 1016 -27.41 -18.09 20.52
CA ALA A 1016 -28.57 -17.69 21.30
C ALA A 1016 -28.30 -16.44 22.16
N LYS A 1017 -27.15 -16.37 22.84
CA LYS A 1017 -26.73 -15.18 23.61
C LYS A 1017 -26.47 -13.97 22.71
N LEU A 1018 -25.88 -14.16 21.53
CA LEU A 1018 -25.71 -13.09 20.55
C LEU A 1018 -27.05 -12.64 19.95
N ARG A 1019 -28.00 -13.56 19.74
CA ARG A 1019 -29.37 -13.25 19.32
C ARG A 1019 -30.13 -12.47 20.41
N GLN A 1020 -29.92 -12.82 21.67
CA GLN A 1020 -30.48 -12.14 22.85
C GLN A 1020 -29.85 -10.76 23.12
N PHE A 1021 -28.61 -10.54 22.67
CA PHE A 1021 -27.95 -9.23 22.69
C PHE A 1021 -28.43 -8.32 21.53
N TRP A 1022 -28.97 -8.91 20.46
CA TRP A 1022 -29.43 -8.20 19.26
C TRP A 1022 -30.94 -7.91 19.25
N THR A 1023 -31.76 -8.71 19.93
CA THR A 1023 -33.16 -8.40 20.26
C THR A 1023 -33.23 -7.46 21.45
#